data_AF-A0A2N5Z092-F1
#
_entry.id   AF-A0A2N5Z092-F1
#
_cell.length_a   1.000
_cell.length_b   1.000
_cell.length_c   1.000
_cell.angle_alpha   90.00
_cell.angle_beta   90.00
_cell.angle_gamma   90.00
#
_symmetry.space_group_name_H-M   'P 1'
#
loop_
_entity.id
_entity.type
_entity.pdbx_description
1 polymer ?
#
loop_
_entity_poly.entity_id
_entity_poly.type
_entity_poly.pdbx_seq_one_letter_code
_entity_poly.pdbx_strand_id
1 'polypeptide(L)'
;MVGTNYYCKAFAITSFGLQYGQAHLLTTVSVENCGIITDERDLNSYKTVKIGNQCWMAENLKYLPSVDSLSSDLEMTSPQYFVSSYSGEENDVWEAINTEGYAAYGVLYNWYAATGGGSAPNNQIGVQVICPSGWHLPSEQEWIVFEMNMGIPDEEIFDFYRGDNEGCKLAGNYSKWNIDSLVLDDEFGVSGFNALPGGAKYNTGISSVGAYGNFWVSADTSVNDFIYRRLAYSSPRIWRGELSSWNAAFSVRCMKNLNSEIVVPEVITGDVISICPDSVILSGNVLFDGNELLANKGIIIGLNPFLTVEDNVEIISDPSIDFEIFSTFYGLMQGTTYYFRAYAINSVGTAYGEVRSFDADYCGEVDLNIVYSEPQLSSENNLDVCWDYENDQPNEMQIQLSGTYPPAAYPLDDESIYYTWDFGDGSPIEEGIGLNEVSHIYPESGGYNLLVTITDSQGCENANIINQIVRVSFPIDWVSESTYLSNNTILQGEFVEMCVAFNDTIWTPEISYQLFENTDTTLIIYCDGNVYETSSSIFIDLFNDGDIINSENSFNSVNLNLVHSFLGDLAMFLECPNGQRMQLVEQDGGGINLGEPPDVGFWYTFAPNADMTLHDYVNTLSVGTVSAGEFLPYESFENLVGCPINGEWKILIYDQWSADTGYLNSWQLDFTDEVFTMSNYSTNYQVIDWEGGYGSYMVGPTDSLCVSGTYFTTSTPDVTSEEIFTCFVIDELGCMFDTSLNITVLGLSNGNLPEVEINSVTNFTQGSALFTGTVLDEGDYPVMSKGFVWSLYEDPVVADCDGLTNEGAGSGEFSSVVSNLESGQTYFVRSYATNEAGITYSSSMSLDFINEEEYLNFDIDSFDLYPNPEKKTVRVINVTNKNILKIYDVVGKLVMTISINGDTDIDISELENGTYIFVVYSEKNGVRLKKLIKQ
;
A
#
# COMPACT_ATOMS: atom_id res chain seq x y z
N MET A 1 -5.27 3.07 66.31
CA MET A 1 -6.03 4.27 66.75
C MET A 1 -6.94 4.63 65.58
N VAL A 2 -8.23 4.90 65.76
CA VAL A 2 -9.14 5.21 64.64
C VAL A 2 -8.69 6.50 63.93
N GLY A 3 -8.74 6.53 62.59
CA GLY A 3 -8.27 7.66 61.78
C GLY A 3 -6.75 7.80 61.78
N THR A 4 -6.00 6.75 62.13
CA THR A 4 -4.54 6.78 62.08
C THR A 4 -4.05 6.29 60.74
N ASN A 5 -3.26 7.13 60.10
CA ASN A 5 -2.58 6.88 58.85
C ASN A 5 -1.32 6.04 59.09
N TYR A 6 -1.28 4.86 58.48
CA TYR A 6 -0.10 4.01 58.41
C TYR A 6 0.46 4.10 57.00
N TYR A 7 1.78 4.15 56.88
CA TYR A 7 2.46 4.06 55.59
C TYR A 7 3.14 2.71 55.52
N CYS A 8 2.79 1.89 54.53
CA CYS A 8 3.49 0.65 54.25
C CYS A 8 4.29 0.78 52.95
N LYS A 9 5.42 0.08 52.89
CA LYS A 9 6.26 -0.06 51.69
C LYS A 9 6.67 -1.51 51.56
N ALA A 10 6.59 -2.06 50.36
CA ALA A 10 7.30 -3.29 50.03
C ALA A 10 8.81 -3.04 50.07
N PHE A 11 9.61 -4.04 50.44
CA PHE A 11 11.06 -3.95 50.35
C PHE A 11 11.64 -5.23 49.78
N ALA A 12 12.75 -5.09 49.06
CA ALA A 12 13.54 -6.20 48.56
C ALA A 12 14.99 -6.03 49.02
N ILE A 13 15.62 -7.14 49.44
CA ILE A 13 17.04 -7.16 49.80
C ILE A 13 17.77 -7.89 48.68
N THR A 14 18.64 -7.16 47.98
CA THR A 14 19.52 -7.72 46.94
C THR A 14 20.97 -7.72 47.41
N SER A 15 21.87 -8.31 46.61
CA SER A 15 23.32 -8.26 46.84
C SER A 15 23.91 -6.84 46.86
N PHE A 16 23.16 -5.85 46.35
CA PHE A 16 23.53 -4.44 46.33
C PHE A 16 22.89 -3.62 47.47
N GLY A 17 21.97 -4.19 48.25
CA GLY A 17 21.39 -3.55 49.43
C GLY A 17 19.86 -3.68 49.53
N LEU A 18 19.29 -2.93 50.47
CA LEU A 18 17.85 -2.87 50.75
C LEU A 18 17.20 -1.77 49.91
N GLN A 19 16.27 -2.13 49.03
CA GLN A 19 15.46 -1.23 48.20
C GLN A 19 14.01 -1.22 48.71
N TYR A 20 13.33 -0.07 48.64
CA TYR A 20 11.92 0.08 49.04
C TYR A 20 11.07 0.51 47.85
N GLY A 21 9.87 -0.08 47.72
CA GLY A 21 8.85 0.35 46.77
C GLY A 21 8.09 1.61 47.20
N GLN A 22 7.07 1.99 46.42
CA GLN A 22 6.18 3.12 46.70
C GLN A 22 5.44 2.96 48.03
N ALA A 23 5.19 4.07 48.73
CA ALA A 23 4.42 4.05 49.97
C ALA A 23 2.92 4.07 49.68
N HIS A 24 2.19 3.12 50.26
CA HIS A 24 0.75 3.16 50.32
C HIS A 24 0.27 3.69 51.67
N LEU A 25 -0.75 4.55 51.63
CA LEU A 25 -1.42 5.12 52.79
C LEU A 25 -2.58 4.21 53.20
N LEU A 26 -2.59 3.78 54.46
CA LEU A 26 -3.64 2.98 55.07
C LEU A 26 -4.26 3.77 56.21
N THR A 27 -5.53 4.12 56.10
CA THR A 27 -6.27 4.79 57.19
C THR A 27 -7.04 3.75 57.98
N THR A 28 -6.75 3.62 59.27
CA THR A 28 -7.49 2.70 60.14
C THR A 28 -8.90 3.21 60.41
N VAL A 29 -9.92 2.55 59.86
CA VAL A 29 -11.33 2.79 60.17
C VAL A 29 -11.75 2.10 61.46
N SER A 30 -12.73 2.66 62.19
CA SER A 30 -13.31 2.00 63.35
C SER A 30 -13.98 0.70 62.93
N VAL A 31 -13.58 -0.42 63.54
CA VAL A 31 -14.33 -1.67 63.42
C VAL A 31 -15.62 -1.49 64.23
N GLU A 32 -16.67 -1.03 63.55
CA GLU A 32 -18.03 -1.13 64.08
C GLU A 32 -18.37 -2.61 64.16
N ASN A 33 -18.52 -3.15 65.38
CA ASN A 33 -19.14 -4.46 65.57
C ASN A 33 -20.62 -4.32 65.19
N CYS A 34 -21.10 -5.15 64.26
CA CYS A 34 -22.50 -5.11 63.81
C CYS A 34 -23.52 -5.34 64.96
N GLY A 35 -23.08 -5.97 66.05
CA GLY A 35 -23.81 -6.03 67.32
C GLY A 35 -25.01 -6.97 67.32
N ILE A 36 -26.00 -6.66 68.17
CA ILE A 36 -27.31 -7.33 68.20
C ILE A 36 -28.34 -6.29 67.78
N ILE A 37 -29.23 -6.63 66.86
CA ILE A 37 -30.40 -5.81 66.53
C ILE A 37 -31.64 -6.36 67.23
N THR A 38 -32.45 -5.48 67.81
CA THR A 38 -33.81 -5.81 68.23
C THR A 38 -34.79 -5.21 67.22
N ASP A 39 -35.63 -6.04 66.64
CA ASP A 39 -36.72 -5.59 65.75
C ASP A 39 -37.84 -5.02 66.60
N GLU A 40 -38.12 -3.72 66.44
CA GLU A 40 -39.12 -3.01 67.24
C GLU A 40 -40.56 -3.49 66.97
N ARG A 41 -40.78 -4.21 65.86
CA ARG A 41 -42.12 -4.67 65.44
C ARG A 41 -42.59 -5.89 66.23
N ASP A 42 -41.66 -6.76 66.65
CA ASP A 42 -41.96 -8.03 67.33
C ASP A 42 -41.09 -8.31 68.58
N LEU A 43 -40.13 -7.43 68.89
CA LEU A 43 -39.16 -7.53 69.98
C LEU A 43 -38.20 -8.73 69.88
N ASN A 44 -38.15 -9.42 68.73
CA ASN A 44 -37.13 -10.42 68.48
C ASN A 44 -35.76 -9.75 68.38
N SER A 45 -34.75 -10.38 68.99
CA SER A 45 -33.37 -9.92 68.90
C SER A 45 -32.57 -10.89 68.03
N TYR A 46 -31.84 -10.34 67.07
CA TYR A 46 -31.04 -11.08 66.10
C TYR A 46 -29.57 -10.74 66.28
N LYS A 47 -28.74 -11.77 66.33
CA LYS A 47 -27.30 -11.62 66.17
C LYS A 47 -26.99 -11.17 64.75
N THR A 48 -25.91 -10.42 64.62
CA THR A 48 -25.41 -9.96 63.33
C THR A 48 -23.94 -10.32 63.19
N VAL A 49 -23.46 -10.38 61.96
CA VAL A 49 -22.09 -10.72 61.61
C VAL A 49 -21.57 -9.71 60.58
N LYS A 50 -20.28 -9.38 60.69
CA LYS A 50 -19.60 -8.55 59.70
C LYS A 50 -18.89 -9.46 58.71
N ILE A 51 -19.21 -9.36 57.43
CA ILE A 51 -18.54 -10.06 56.33
C ILE A 51 -18.03 -8.99 55.36
N GLY A 52 -16.72 -8.95 55.13
CA GLY A 52 -16.08 -7.80 54.50
C GLY A 52 -16.41 -6.50 55.24
N ASN A 53 -17.00 -5.53 54.53
CA ASN A 53 -17.49 -4.27 55.09
C ASN A 53 -19.01 -4.26 55.36
N GLN A 54 -19.72 -5.35 55.10
CA GLN A 54 -21.17 -5.45 55.20
C GLN A 54 -21.60 -6.06 56.55
N CYS A 55 -22.70 -5.56 57.12
CA CYS A 55 -23.30 -6.10 58.34
C CYS A 55 -24.57 -6.91 58.03
N TRP A 56 -24.54 -8.21 58.29
CA TRP A 56 -25.60 -9.15 57.97
C TRP A 56 -26.27 -9.71 59.22
N MET A 57 -27.56 -10.03 59.15
CA MET A 57 -28.19 -10.87 60.17
C MET A 57 -27.54 -12.27 60.14
N ALA A 58 -27.22 -12.81 61.31
CA ALA A 58 -26.71 -14.18 61.48
C ALA A 58 -27.83 -15.20 61.76
N GLU A 59 -29.09 -14.75 61.77
CA GLU A 59 -30.28 -15.53 62.13
C GLU A 59 -31.44 -15.24 61.17
N ASN A 60 -32.27 -16.27 60.90
CA ASN A 60 -33.37 -16.11 59.93
C ASN A 60 -34.37 -15.12 60.51
N LEU A 61 -34.91 -14.22 59.69
CA LEU A 61 -35.93 -13.28 60.15
C LEU A 61 -37.15 -14.04 60.69
N LYS A 62 -37.58 -13.71 61.91
CA LYS A 62 -38.69 -14.35 62.63
C LYS A 62 -39.96 -13.51 62.67
N TYR A 63 -39.96 -12.36 62.00
CA TYR A 63 -41.10 -11.45 61.98
C TYR A 63 -42.35 -12.12 61.39
N LEU A 64 -43.36 -12.35 62.25
CA LEU A 64 -44.57 -13.10 61.90
C LEU A 64 -45.84 -12.27 62.23
N PRO A 65 -46.24 -11.34 61.35
CA PRO A 65 -47.43 -10.51 61.57
C PRO A 65 -48.76 -11.27 61.40
N SER A 66 -48.76 -12.30 60.56
CA SER A 66 -49.83 -13.29 60.38
C SER A 66 -49.20 -14.64 60.04
N VAL A 67 -49.98 -15.73 60.08
CA VAL A 67 -49.50 -17.05 59.64
C VAL A 67 -50.53 -17.69 58.72
N ASP A 68 -50.05 -18.34 57.67
CA ASP A 68 -50.87 -19.05 56.69
C ASP A 68 -50.77 -20.56 56.88
N SER A 69 -51.89 -21.26 56.72
CA SER A 69 -51.94 -22.72 56.71
C SER A 69 -50.96 -23.30 55.69
N LEU A 70 -50.30 -24.41 56.04
CA LEU A 70 -49.42 -25.14 55.13
C LEU A 70 -50.17 -25.76 53.93
N SER A 71 -51.50 -25.85 54.00
CA SER A 71 -52.36 -26.26 52.88
C SER A 71 -52.74 -25.12 51.94
N SER A 72 -52.45 -23.86 52.28
CA SER A 72 -52.73 -22.72 51.41
C SER A 72 -51.83 -22.75 50.18
N ASP A 73 -52.43 -22.47 49.02
CA ASP A 73 -51.69 -22.13 47.81
C ASP A 73 -50.97 -20.80 48.02
N LEU A 74 -49.81 -20.67 47.39
CA LEU A 74 -49.11 -19.40 47.37
C LEU A 74 -49.95 -18.39 46.57
N GLU A 75 -49.82 -17.10 46.90
CA GLU A 75 -50.36 -15.97 46.15
C GLU A 75 -49.26 -14.96 45.73
N MET A 76 -49.49 -14.24 44.61
CA MET A 76 -48.61 -13.16 44.12
C MET A 76 -49.03 -11.76 44.56
N THR A 77 -50.24 -11.60 45.09
CA THR A 77 -50.85 -10.27 45.26
C THR A 77 -51.02 -9.88 46.72
N SER A 78 -50.61 -10.76 47.62
CA SER A 78 -50.76 -10.62 49.06
C SER A 78 -49.55 -11.22 49.77
N PRO A 79 -49.15 -10.65 50.91
CA PRO A 79 -48.07 -11.22 51.71
C PRO A 79 -48.56 -12.48 52.44
N GLN A 80 -47.77 -13.55 52.40
CA GLN A 80 -48.03 -14.81 53.11
C GLN A 80 -46.80 -15.27 53.89
N TYR A 81 -47.05 -15.92 55.03
CA TYR A 81 -46.04 -16.29 56.00
C TYR A 81 -46.25 -17.71 56.49
N PHE A 82 -45.23 -18.55 56.38
CA PHE A 82 -45.32 -19.97 56.71
C PHE A 82 -44.31 -20.36 57.78
N VAL A 83 -44.73 -21.20 58.70
CA VAL A 83 -43.90 -21.73 59.78
C VAL A 83 -43.80 -23.24 59.66
N SER A 84 -42.59 -23.77 59.64
CA SER A 84 -42.39 -25.22 59.63
C SER A 84 -42.99 -25.87 60.89
N SER A 85 -43.59 -27.06 60.73
CA SER A 85 -44.28 -27.78 61.81
C SER A 85 -45.52 -27.09 62.42
N TYR A 86 -46.01 -25.99 61.82
CA TYR A 86 -47.32 -25.43 62.15
C TYR A 86 -48.42 -26.19 61.39
N SER A 87 -49.35 -26.82 62.11
CA SER A 87 -50.47 -27.58 61.53
C SER A 87 -51.85 -26.99 61.84
N GLY A 88 -51.90 -25.78 62.41
CA GLY A 88 -53.15 -25.15 62.82
C GLY A 88 -53.99 -24.72 61.62
N GLU A 89 -55.29 -25.04 61.63
CA GLU A 89 -56.25 -24.65 60.58
C GLU A 89 -56.80 -23.22 60.78
N GLU A 90 -56.55 -22.59 61.93
CA GLU A 90 -57.12 -21.29 62.33
C GLU A 90 -56.18 -20.08 62.11
N ASN A 91 -55.02 -20.27 61.47
CA ASN A 91 -54.05 -19.19 61.20
C ASN A 91 -53.65 -18.38 62.47
N ASP A 92 -53.47 -19.07 63.59
CA ASP A 92 -53.10 -18.49 64.90
C ASP A 92 -51.58 -18.30 65.05
N VAL A 93 -51.16 -17.03 65.05
CA VAL A 93 -49.76 -16.63 65.26
C VAL A 93 -49.22 -17.12 66.61
N TRP A 94 -50.03 -17.11 67.67
CA TRP A 94 -49.56 -17.53 69.00
C TRP A 94 -49.21 -19.02 69.04
N GLU A 95 -49.99 -19.86 68.37
CA GLU A 95 -49.67 -21.27 68.21
C GLU A 95 -48.41 -21.45 67.36
N ALA A 96 -48.31 -20.73 66.23
CA ALA A 96 -47.19 -20.82 65.31
C ALA A 96 -45.84 -20.44 65.96
N ILE A 97 -45.77 -19.34 66.73
CA ILE A 97 -44.51 -18.91 67.39
C ILE A 97 -44.03 -19.88 68.49
N ASN A 98 -44.91 -20.75 68.99
CA ASN A 98 -44.57 -21.76 70.01
C ASN A 98 -44.21 -23.13 69.39
N THR A 99 -44.16 -23.23 68.05
CA THR A 99 -43.73 -24.47 67.37
C THR A 99 -42.20 -24.65 67.38
N GLU A 100 -41.75 -25.90 67.33
CA GLU A 100 -40.32 -26.21 67.21
C GLU A 100 -39.72 -25.67 65.91
N GLY A 101 -40.52 -25.61 64.83
CA GLY A 101 -40.06 -25.12 63.53
C GLY A 101 -39.84 -23.61 63.51
N TYR A 102 -40.71 -22.82 64.16
CA TYR A 102 -40.46 -21.38 64.35
C TYR A 102 -39.19 -21.14 65.16
N ALA A 103 -39.02 -21.85 66.28
CA ALA A 103 -37.85 -21.71 67.12
C ALA A 103 -36.55 -22.11 66.39
N ALA A 104 -36.61 -23.16 65.56
CA ALA A 104 -35.45 -23.71 64.86
C ALA A 104 -35.08 -22.96 63.58
N TYR A 105 -36.05 -22.54 62.77
CA TYR A 105 -35.81 -22.07 61.40
C TYR A 105 -36.41 -20.70 61.09
N GLY A 106 -37.24 -20.15 61.97
CA GLY A 106 -37.96 -18.90 61.73
C GLY A 106 -39.10 -19.07 60.74
N VAL A 107 -39.30 -18.07 59.89
CA VAL A 107 -40.46 -17.92 59.00
C VAL A 107 -40.02 -18.00 57.54
N LEU A 108 -40.87 -18.59 56.70
CA LEU A 108 -40.75 -18.60 55.24
C LEU A 108 -41.73 -17.58 54.65
N TYR A 109 -41.22 -16.66 53.83
CA TYR A 109 -41.96 -15.53 53.27
C TYR A 109 -42.18 -15.78 51.78
N ASN A 110 -43.39 -15.58 51.26
CA ASN A 110 -43.57 -15.54 49.80
C ASN A 110 -42.88 -14.29 49.24
N TRP A 111 -42.72 -14.23 47.92
CA TRP A 111 -42.05 -13.09 47.27
C TRP A 111 -42.69 -11.74 47.65
N TYR A 112 -44.02 -11.68 47.67
CA TYR A 112 -44.75 -10.45 48.02
C TYR A 112 -44.48 -10.01 49.46
N ALA A 113 -44.45 -10.93 50.43
CA ALA A 113 -44.10 -10.62 51.81
C ALA A 113 -42.66 -10.15 51.94
N ALA A 114 -41.72 -10.73 51.18
CA ALA A 114 -40.31 -10.34 51.21
C ALA A 114 -40.04 -8.96 50.59
N THR A 115 -40.77 -8.59 49.53
CA THR A 115 -40.46 -7.44 48.66
C THR A 115 -41.54 -6.35 48.57
N GLY A 116 -42.73 -6.56 49.16
CA GLY A 116 -43.80 -5.57 49.18
C GLY A 116 -44.63 -5.53 47.91
N GLY A 117 -44.45 -6.50 47.02
CA GLY A 117 -45.40 -6.76 45.93
C GLY A 117 -45.23 -5.99 44.63
N GLY A 118 -44.11 -5.30 44.45
CA GLY A 118 -43.75 -4.79 43.13
C GLY A 118 -43.34 -5.92 42.18
N SER A 119 -43.73 -5.83 40.92
CA SER A 119 -42.97 -6.43 39.82
C SER A 119 -41.69 -5.61 39.68
N ALA A 120 -40.72 -5.85 40.58
CA ALA A 120 -39.46 -5.10 40.76
C ALA A 120 -39.24 -3.94 39.78
N PRO A 121 -39.81 -2.74 39.99
CA PRO A 121 -39.43 -1.59 39.19
C PRO A 121 -38.60 -0.65 40.05
N ASN A 122 -37.36 -0.51 39.59
CA ASN A 122 -36.41 0.59 39.82
C ASN A 122 -35.47 0.37 41.00
N ASN A 123 -34.35 -0.32 40.74
CA ASN A 123 -33.01 0.27 40.85
C ASN A 123 -32.70 0.99 42.18
N GLN A 124 -33.28 0.51 43.29
CA GLN A 124 -33.03 1.03 44.62
C GLN A 124 -32.39 -0.09 45.42
N ILE A 125 -31.05 -0.06 45.45
CA ILE A 125 -30.25 -0.71 46.49
C ILE A 125 -30.90 -0.40 47.84
N GLY A 126 -31.17 -1.42 48.67
CA GLY A 126 -31.63 -1.20 50.03
C GLY A 126 -33.15 -1.20 50.27
N VAL A 127 -33.94 -2.00 49.54
CA VAL A 127 -35.39 -2.14 49.78
C VAL A 127 -35.67 -2.69 51.19
N GLN A 128 -36.14 -1.82 52.09
CA GLN A 128 -36.39 -2.14 53.51
C GLN A 128 -37.49 -3.21 53.71
N VAL A 129 -38.63 -3.11 53.01
CA VAL A 129 -39.85 -3.95 53.10
C VAL A 129 -39.95 -4.84 54.35
N ILE A 130 -39.53 -6.10 54.28
CA ILE A 130 -39.76 -7.08 55.35
C ILE A 130 -38.73 -6.94 56.48
N CYS A 131 -37.59 -6.34 56.18
CA CYS A 131 -36.52 -6.08 57.12
C CYS A 131 -36.84 -4.91 58.06
N PRO A 132 -36.28 -4.91 59.29
CA PRO A 132 -36.52 -3.84 60.26
C PRO A 132 -35.91 -2.50 59.81
N SER A 133 -36.31 -1.40 60.45
CA SER A 133 -35.79 -0.06 60.11
C SER A 133 -34.26 0.02 60.18
N GLY A 134 -33.66 0.63 59.15
CA GLY A 134 -32.21 0.68 58.98
C GLY A 134 -31.58 -0.61 58.44
N TRP A 135 -32.39 -1.58 58.02
CA TRP A 135 -31.98 -2.82 57.38
C TRP A 135 -32.83 -3.09 56.15
N HIS A 136 -32.30 -3.83 55.18
CA HIS A 136 -32.97 -4.12 53.92
C HIS A 136 -32.78 -5.57 53.46
N LEU A 137 -33.60 -5.97 52.49
CA LEU A 137 -33.42 -7.23 51.78
C LEU A 137 -32.24 -7.09 50.80
N PRO A 138 -31.13 -7.85 50.96
CA PRO A 138 -29.90 -7.65 50.21
C PRO A 138 -30.10 -7.90 48.71
N SER A 139 -29.46 -7.05 47.91
CA SER A 139 -29.44 -7.11 46.44
C SER A 139 -28.52 -8.21 45.90
N GLU A 140 -28.64 -8.51 44.61
CA GLU A 140 -27.73 -9.44 43.93
C GLU A 140 -26.27 -8.95 44.04
N GLN A 141 -26.02 -7.65 43.85
CA GLN A 141 -24.70 -7.04 43.98
C GLN A 141 -24.18 -7.15 45.42
N GLU A 142 -25.02 -6.93 46.42
CA GLU A 142 -24.61 -7.07 47.82
C GLU A 142 -24.26 -8.53 48.18
N TRP A 143 -24.97 -9.51 47.60
CA TRP A 143 -24.62 -10.92 47.71
C TRP A 143 -23.32 -11.27 46.97
N ILE A 144 -23.06 -10.69 45.80
CA ILE A 144 -21.79 -10.87 45.07
C ILE A 144 -20.62 -10.36 45.91
N VAL A 145 -20.73 -9.15 46.47
CA VAL A 145 -19.69 -8.62 47.37
C VAL A 145 -19.50 -9.52 48.59
N PHE A 146 -20.58 -10.04 49.17
CA PHE A 146 -20.49 -11.00 50.27
C PHE A 146 -19.69 -12.25 49.86
N GLU A 147 -20.02 -12.83 48.71
CA GLU A 147 -19.44 -14.07 48.18
C GLU A 147 -17.96 -13.90 47.83
N MET A 148 -17.57 -12.79 47.21
CA MET A 148 -16.16 -12.45 46.98
C MET A 148 -15.38 -12.33 48.30
N ASN A 149 -15.97 -11.70 49.31
CA ASN A 149 -15.36 -11.61 50.64
C ASN A 149 -15.23 -12.98 51.35
N MET A 150 -15.94 -14.00 50.88
CA MET A 150 -15.80 -15.38 51.36
C MET A 150 -14.69 -16.16 50.64
N GLY A 151 -14.12 -15.61 49.56
CA GLY A 151 -13.00 -16.17 48.82
C GLY A 151 -13.36 -16.73 47.44
N ILE A 152 -14.58 -16.46 46.92
CA ILE A 152 -14.94 -16.86 45.55
C ILE A 152 -14.21 -15.94 44.56
N PRO A 153 -13.45 -16.47 43.59
CA PRO A 153 -12.73 -15.67 42.59
C PRO A 153 -13.70 -15.05 41.56
N ASP A 154 -13.29 -13.95 40.94
CA ASP A 154 -14.10 -13.15 40.01
C ASP A 154 -14.60 -13.98 38.81
N GLU A 155 -13.78 -14.92 38.32
CA GLU A 155 -14.13 -15.82 37.21
C GLU A 155 -15.31 -16.76 37.52
N GLU A 156 -15.52 -17.11 38.79
CA GLU A 156 -16.61 -18.01 39.23
C GLU A 156 -17.83 -17.28 39.77
N ILE A 157 -17.74 -15.96 40.01
CA ILE A 157 -18.76 -15.22 40.76
C ILE A 157 -20.09 -15.10 40.01
N PHE A 158 -20.10 -15.39 38.70
CA PHE A 158 -21.30 -15.36 37.86
C PHE A 158 -21.90 -16.74 37.57
N ASP A 159 -21.26 -17.82 38.02
CA ASP A 159 -21.76 -19.17 37.82
C ASP A 159 -23.03 -19.46 38.65
N PHE A 160 -23.79 -20.48 38.22
CA PHE A 160 -24.93 -21.00 38.99
C PHE A 160 -24.48 -21.73 40.26
N TYR A 161 -23.37 -22.46 40.21
CA TYR A 161 -22.68 -23.01 41.38
C TYR A 161 -21.38 -22.24 41.58
N ARG A 162 -21.25 -21.54 42.71
CA ARG A 162 -20.15 -20.62 42.99
C ARG A 162 -19.26 -21.14 44.11
N GLY A 163 -17.95 -21.00 43.93
CA GLY A 163 -16.92 -21.28 44.92
C GLY A 163 -16.76 -22.77 45.22
N ASP A 164 -15.66 -23.18 45.84
CA ASP A 164 -15.36 -24.59 46.11
C ASP A 164 -16.00 -25.09 47.40
N ASN A 165 -15.90 -24.31 48.47
CA ASN A 165 -16.42 -24.67 49.78
C ASN A 165 -17.11 -23.52 50.53
N GLU A 166 -17.27 -22.35 49.92
CA GLU A 166 -17.78 -21.17 50.61
C GLU A 166 -19.16 -21.40 51.21
N GLY A 167 -20.02 -22.19 50.56
CA GLY A 167 -21.32 -22.57 51.10
C GLY A 167 -21.24 -23.27 52.46
N CYS A 168 -20.20 -24.08 52.72
CA CYS A 168 -19.97 -24.69 54.03
C CYS A 168 -19.64 -23.63 55.09
N LYS A 169 -18.86 -22.61 54.72
CA LYS A 169 -18.46 -21.50 55.59
C LYS A 169 -19.66 -20.68 56.03
N LEU A 170 -20.67 -20.51 55.16
CA LEU A 170 -21.93 -19.79 55.44
C LEU A 170 -22.90 -20.58 56.33
N ALA A 171 -22.90 -21.91 56.23
CA ALA A 171 -23.82 -22.77 56.94
C ALA A 171 -23.59 -22.72 58.46
N GLY A 172 -24.59 -23.13 59.25
CA GLY A 172 -24.39 -23.20 60.69
C GLY A 172 -25.32 -24.18 61.37
N ASN A 173 -25.01 -24.45 62.64
CA ASN A 173 -25.68 -25.44 63.47
C ASN A 173 -25.74 -26.84 62.84
N TYR A 174 -24.62 -27.57 62.93
CA TYR A 174 -24.41 -28.92 62.41
C TYR A 174 -25.63 -29.86 62.61
N SER A 175 -26.24 -29.84 63.80
CA SER A 175 -27.34 -30.74 64.18
C SER A 175 -28.64 -30.56 63.39
N LYS A 176 -28.78 -29.44 62.67
CA LYS A 176 -29.98 -29.11 61.90
C LYS A 176 -29.91 -29.55 60.45
N TRP A 177 -28.71 -29.81 59.94
CA TRP A 177 -28.47 -30.25 58.57
C TRP A 177 -28.44 -31.79 58.49
N ASN A 178 -28.91 -32.32 57.36
CA ASN A 178 -28.64 -33.70 56.99
C ASN A 178 -27.13 -33.88 56.80
N ILE A 179 -26.60 -35.02 57.24
CA ILE A 179 -25.14 -35.26 57.24
C ILE A 179 -24.69 -35.69 55.85
N ASP A 180 -23.94 -34.81 55.17
CA ASP A 180 -23.28 -35.04 53.88
C ASP A 180 -22.21 -33.95 53.65
N SER A 181 -21.76 -33.73 52.40
CA SER A 181 -20.60 -32.90 52.04
C SER A 181 -20.56 -31.50 52.68
N LEU A 182 -21.70 -30.81 52.85
CA LEU A 182 -21.72 -29.45 53.41
C LEU A 182 -21.23 -29.41 54.87
N VAL A 183 -21.65 -30.37 55.70
CA VAL A 183 -21.35 -30.35 57.15
C VAL A 183 -20.07 -31.09 57.50
N LEU A 184 -19.54 -31.87 56.56
CA LEU A 184 -18.32 -32.66 56.74
C LEU A 184 -17.05 -31.88 56.39
N ASP A 185 -17.19 -30.68 55.83
CA ASP A 185 -16.09 -29.79 55.54
C ASP A 185 -15.53 -29.16 56.83
N ASP A 186 -14.20 -29.05 56.90
CA ASP A 186 -13.49 -28.56 58.10
C ASP A 186 -13.74 -27.06 58.37
N GLU A 187 -14.18 -26.30 57.35
CA GLU A 187 -14.53 -24.88 57.47
C GLU A 187 -16.03 -24.64 57.72
N PHE A 188 -16.78 -25.67 58.11
CA PHE A 188 -18.21 -25.53 58.39
C PHE A 188 -18.52 -24.42 59.41
N GLY A 189 -19.26 -23.40 58.94
CA GLY A 189 -19.77 -22.31 59.76
C GLY A 189 -18.75 -21.31 60.30
N VAL A 190 -17.54 -21.27 59.74
CA VAL A 190 -16.50 -20.33 60.15
C VAL A 190 -16.88 -18.86 59.92
N SER A 191 -17.76 -18.55 58.96
CA SER A 191 -18.16 -17.17 58.66
C SER A 191 -18.97 -16.53 59.79
N GLY A 192 -19.69 -17.32 60.59
CA GLY A 192 -20.66 -16.81 61.56
C GLY A 192 -22.00 -16.34 60.96
N PHE A 193 -22.21 -16.45 59.64
CA PHE A 193 -23.50 -16.18 58.97
C PHE A 193 -24.61 -17.15 59.40
N ASN A 194 -24.21 -18.36 59.80
CA ASN A 194 -25.02 -19.37 60.49
C ASN A 194 -26.34 -19.68 59.76
N ALA A 195 -26.27 -19.91 58.44
CA ALA A 195 -27.41 -20.28 57.63
C ALA A 195 -28.00 -21.64 58.05
N LEU A 196 -29.34 -21.71 58.13
CA LEU A 196 -30.07 -22.87 58.62
C LEU A 196 -30.94 -23.50 57.51
N PRO A 197 -31.13 -24.84 57.53
CA PRO A 197 -31.83 -25.56 56.48
C PRO A 197 -33.35 -25.55 56.70
N GLY A 198 -33.96 -24.36 56.65
CA GLY A 198 -35.39 -24.17 56.83
C GLY A 198 -36.27 -24.71 55.71
N GLY A 199 -35.67 -25.21 54.63
CA GLY A 199 -36.38 -25.75 53.47
C GLY A 199 -37.03 -24.65 52.63
N ALA A 200 -38.18 -24.99 52.05
CA ALA A 200 -39.02 -24.09 51.27
C ALA A 200 -40.48 -24.51 51.35
N LYS A 201 -41.41 -23.55 51.21
CA LYS A 201 -42.83 -23.83 51.00
C LYS A 201 -43.15 -23.76 49.51
N TYR A 202 -43.80 -24.78 48.98
CA TYR A 202 -44.41 -24.83 47.65
C TYR A 202 -45.93 -25.06 47.79
N ASN A 203 -46.70 -25.04 46.70
CA ASN A 203 -48.14 -25.38 46.74
C ASN A 203 -48.40 -26.83 47.22
N THR A 204 -47.39 -27.71 47.11
CA THR A 204 -47.45 -29.08 47.64
C THR A 204 -47.16 -29.19 49.16
N GLY A 205 -46.82 -28.08 49.82
CA GLY A 205 -46.47 -28.02 51.23
C GLY A 205 -45.00 -27.62 51.47
N ILE A 206 -44.55 -27.72 52.73
CA ILE A 206 -43.15 -27.50 53.09
C ILE A 206 -42.32 -28.74 52.74
N SER A 207 -41.19 -28.54 52.07
CA SER A 207 -40.25 -29.60 51.72
C SER A 207 -38.80 -29.21 52.05
N SER A 208 -37.93 -30.22 52.06
CA SER A 208 -36.47 -30.07 52.18
C SER A 208 -35.96 -29.40 53.46
N VAL A 209 -36.74 -29.43 54.54
CA VAL A 209 -36.25 -29.07 55.88
C VAL A 209 -35.11 -30.01 56.26
N GLY A 210 -34.01 -29.46 56.77
CA GLY A 210 -32.78 -30.20 57.04
C GLY A 210 -31.88 -30.39 55.81
N ALA A 211 -32.39 -30.20 54.59
CA ALA A 211 -31.64 -30.40 53.36
C ALA A 211 -31.20 -29.08 52.70
N TYR A 212 -32.05 -28.05 52.68
CA TYR A 212 -31.78 -26.79 51.97
C TYR A 212 -32.00 -25.57 52.85
N GLY A 213 -31.07 -24.62 52.81
CA GLY A 213 -31.25 -23.25 53.31
C GLY A 213 -31.44 -22.31 52.13
N ASN A 214 -32.66 -21.82 51.90
CA ASN A 214 -32.99 -20.92 50.80
C ASN A 214 -33.23 -19.49 51.32
N PHE A 215 -32.66 -18.51 50.64
CA PHE A 215 -32.73 -17.09 51.00
C PHE A 215 -33.16 -16.24 49.80
N TRP A 216 -34.13 -15.36 50.01
CA TRP A 216 -34.50 -14.38 49.00
C TRP A 216 -33.40 -13.35 48.76
N VAL A 217 -33.29 -12.92 47.50
CA VAL A 217 -32.43 -11.83 47.04
C VAL A 217 -33.32 -10.75 46.40
N SER A 218 -33.03 -9.47 46.64
CA SER A 218 -33.67 -8.39 45.89
C SER A 218 -32.98 -8.27 44.52
N ALA A 219 -33.71 -8.57 43.44
CA ALA A 219 -33.15 -8.55 42.10
C ALA A 219 -33.26 -7.15 41.48
N ASP A 220 -32.23 -6.74 40.74
CA ASP A 220 -32.19 -5.47 39.97
C ASP A 220 -32.19 -5.73 38.46
N THR A 221 -33.04 -6.64 37.98
CA THR A 221 -33.02 -7.05 36.57
C THR A 221 -34.33 -6.73 35.85
N SER A 222 -34.19 -6.32 34.59
CA SER A 222 -35.26 -6.06 33.63
C SER A 222 -35.97 -7.32 33.12
N VAL A 223 -35.74 -8.48 33.76
CA VAL A 223 -36.21 -9.81 33.34
C VAL A 223 -37.06 -10.41 34.47
N ASN A 224 -38.17 -11.08 34.12
CA ASN A 224 -39.23 -11.50 35.05
C ASN A 224 -38.87 -12.65 36.03
N ASP A 225 -37.60 -12.83 36.39
CA ASP A 225 -37.11 -13.98 37.16
C ASP A 225 -36.91 -13.66 38.65
N PHE A 226 -37.29 -14.59 39.54
CA PHE A 226 -37.15 -14.46 41.00
C PHE A 226 -35.85 -15.11 41.48
N ILE A 227 -34.95 -14.31 42.06
CA ILE A 227 -33.61 -14.77 42.45
C ILE A 227 -33.55 -15.21 43.92
N TYR A 228 -32.82 -16.30 44.19
CA TYR A 228 -32.55 -16.78 45.54
C TYR A 228 -31.14 -17.40 45.66
N ARG A 229 -30.62 -17.45 46.89
CA ARG A 229 -29.42 -18.23 47.23
C ARG A 229 -29.82 -19.51 47.95
N ARG A 230 -29.15 -20.62 47.63
CA ARG A 230 -29.34 -21.92 48.28
C ARG A 230 -28.03 -22.50 48.75
N LEU A 231 -28.05 -22.98 49.99
CA LEU A 231 -27.08 -23.93 50.51
C LEU A 231 -27.72 -25.32 50.56
N ALA A 232 -27.00 -26.33 50.08
CA ALA A 232 -27.49 -27.71 50.02
C ALA A 232 -26.63 -28.64 50.86
N TYR A 233 -27.26 -29.49 51.68
CA TYR A 233 -26.52 -30.40 52.57
C TYR A 233 -25.50 -31.29 51.83
N SER A 234 -25.78 -31.63 50.56
CA SER A 234 -24.97 -32.48 49.69
C SER A 234 -23.93 -31.74 48.85
N SER A 235 -23.74 -30.43 49.03
CA SER A 235 -22.75 -29.65 48.27
C SER A 235 -22.16 -28.54 49.13
N PRO A 236 -20.83 -28.39 49.16
CA PRO A 236 -20.19 -27.31 49.90
C PRO A 236 -20.21 -25.96 49.15
N ARG A 237 -20.68 -25.93 47.90
CA ARG A 237 -20.77 -24.72 47.05
C ARG A 237 -22.03 -23.90 47.33
N ILE A 238 -22.06 -22.65 46.88
CA ILE A 238 -23.27 -21.80 46.91
C ILE A 238 -24.03 -21.98 45.60
N TRP A 239 -25.34 -22.24 45.66
CA TRP A 239 -26.20 -22.24 44.47
C TRP A 239 -26.93 -20.91 44.33
N ARG A 240 -26.74 -20.27 43.18
CA ARG A 240 -27.49 -19.11 42.71
C ARG A 240 -28.66 -19.60 41.86
N GLY A 241 -29.88 -19.44 42.35
CA GLY A 241 -31.07 -19.98 41.69
C GLY A 241 -32.02 -18.91 41.17
N GLU A 242 -32.68 -19.24 40.07
CA GLU A 242 -33.73 -18.41 39.46
C GLU A 242 -35.02 -19.23 39.36
N LEU A 243 -36.15 -18.59 39.66
CA LEU A 243 -37.46 -19.16 39.43
C LEU A 243 -38.16 -18.37 38.32
N SER A 244 -38.66 -19.08 37.31
CA SER A 244 -39.54 -18.53 36.29
C SER A 244 -40.99 -18.34 36.77
N SER A 245 -41.29 -18.75 38.01
CA SER A 245 -42.58 -18.56 38.66
C SER A 245 -42.45 -18.41 40.17
N TRP A 246 -43.35 -17.62 40.75
CA TRP A 246 -43.46 -17.21 42.16
C TRP A 246 -43.87 -18.33 43.14
N ASN A 247 -43.71 -19.59 42.74
CA ASN A 247 -44.26 -20.76 43.42
C ASN A 247 -43.49 -21.21 44.67
N ALA A 248 -42.77 -20.31 45.36
CA ALA A 248 -42.04 -20.63 46.57
C ALA A 248 -42.17 -19.57 47.68
N ALA A 249 -41.96 -20.01 48.93
CA ALA A 249 -41.62 -19.15 50.06
C ALA A 249 -40.30 -19.59 50.70
N PHE A 250 -39.40 -18.64 50.94
CA PHE A 250 -38.03 -18.86 51.44
C PHE A 250 -37.73 -18.02 52.68
N SER A 251 -36.61 -18.31 53.33
CA SER A 251 -36.13 -17.53 54.48
C SER A 251 -35.63 -16.15 54.03
N VAL A 252 -35.57 -15.20 54.96
CA VAL A 252 -34.99 -13.87 54.71
C VAL A 252 -33.81 -13.64 55.66
N ARG A 253 -32.76 -13.02 55.11
CA ARG A 253 -31.57 -12.50 55.79
C ARG A 253 -31.47 -11.02 55.45
N CYS A 254 -31.52 -10.14 56.45
CA CYS A 254 -31.42 -8.70 56.23
C CYS A 254 -29.98 -8.21 56.36
N MET A 255 -29.65 -7.16 55.62
CA MET A 255 -28.38 -6.43 55.72
C MET A 255 -28.61 -5.01 56.24
N LYS A 256 -27.69 -4.49 57.05
CA LYS A 256 -27.77 -3.14 57.60
C LYS A 256 -27.55 -2.13 56.48
N ASN A 257 -28.38 -1.09 56.41
CA ASN A 257 -28.14 0.03 55.50
C ASN A 257 -26.77 0.65 55.83
N LEU A 258 -25.94 0.85 54.82
CA LEU A 258 -24.72 1.62 54.97
C LEU A 258 -25.13 3.09 55.13
N ASN A 259 -24.96 3.67 56.32
CA ASN A 259 -25.00 5.12 56.50
C ASN A 259 -23.64 5.71 56.08
N SER A 260 -23.21 5.43 54.86
CA SER A 260 -22.02 6.03 54.27
C SER A 260 -22.43 7.32 53.59
N GLU A 261 -21.72 8.43 53.85
CA GLU A 261 -21.91 9.66 53.08
C GLU A 261 -21.71 9.35 51.58
N ILE A 262 -22.59 9.86 50.72
CA ILE A 262 -22.35 9.82 49.27
C ILE A 262 -21.16 10.75 49.03
N VAL A 263 -20.11 10.22 48.41
CA VAL A 263 -18.87 10.92 48.09
C VAL A 263 -18.65 10.88 46.59
N VAL A 264 -17.72 11.69 46.06
CA VAL A 264 -17.32 11.56 44.66
C VAL A 264 -16.72 10.16 44.41
N PRO A 265 -16.78 9.63 43.17
CA PRO A 265 -16.20 8.31 42.85
C PRO A 265 -14.68 8.24 43.09
N GLU A 266 -14.10 7.04 43.07
CA GLU A 266 -12.66 6.82 42.96
C GLU A 266 -12.36 6.16 41.61
N VAL A 267 -11.44 6.74 40.84
CA VAL A 267 -11.12 6.31 39.47
C VAL A 267 -9.61 6.39 39.25
N ILE A 268 -9.08 5.44 38.47
CA ILE A 268 -7.68 5.40 38.04
C ILE A 268 -7.58 5.47 36.52
N THR A 269 -6.54 6.15 36.04
CA THR A 269 -6.19 6.17 34.62
C THR A 269 -5.31 4.97 34.32
N GLY A 270 -5.77 4.12 33.40
CA GLY A 270 -5.04 2.96 32.92
C GLY A 270 -3.92 3.36 31.95
N ASP A 271 -3.30 2.36 31.33
CA ASP A 271 -2.21 2.57 30.38
C ASP A 271 -2.75 2.88 28.97
N VAL A 272 -1.84 3.35 28.11
CA VAL A 272 -2.07 3.39 26.66
C VAL A 272 -2.07 1.94 26.20
N ILE A 273 -3.15 1.53 25.54
CA ILE A 273 -3.29 0.15 25.05
C ILE A 273 -2.64 0.02 23.67
N SER A 274 -2.88 0.99 22.78
CA SER A 274 -2.29 1.03 21.44
C SER A 274 -2.29 2.46 20.89
N ILE A 275 -1.29 2.79 20.05
CA ILE A 275 -1.21 4.00 19.23
C ILE A 275 -1.17 3.54 17.77
N CYS A 276 -2.18 3.89 16.98
CA CYS A 276 -2.33 3.60 15.56
C CYS A 276 -2.15 4.93 14.74
N PRO A 277 -1.94 4.91 13.41
CA PRO A 277 -1.52 6.09 12.61
C PRO A 277 -2.44 7.32 12.64
N ASP A 278 -3.67 7.19 13.08
CA ASP A 278 -4.53 8.35 13.32
C ASP A 278 -5.25 8.26 14.66
N SER A 279 -4.96 7.26 15.49
CA SER A 279 -5.80 6.91 16.63
C SER A 279 -5.06 6.33 17.83
N VAL A 280 -5.68 6.35 19.00
CA VAL A 280 -5.14 5.76 20.24
C VAL A 280 -6.25 5.09 21.02
N ILE A 281 -5.93 3.96 21.64
CA ILE A 281 -6.80 3.27 22.58
C ILE A 281 -6.27 3.47 23.98
N LEU A 282 -7.10 4.02 24.84
CA LEU A 282 -6.77 4.37 26.21
C LEU A 282 -7.65 3.59 27.17
N SER A 283 -7.10 3.25 28.34
CA SER A 283 -7.82 2.53 29.38
C SER A 283 -7.97 3.30 30.68
N GLY A 284 -8.94 2.88 31.50
CA GLY A 284 -9.21 3.41 32.83
C GLY A 284 -10.08 2.46 33.64
N ASN A 285 -10.16 2.67 34.95
CA ASN A 285 -11.00 1.83 35.81
C ASN A 285 -11.59 2.64 36.97
N VAL A 286 -12.87 2.45 37.26
CA VAL A 286 -13.54 2.98 38.45
C VAL A 286 -13.33 2.02 39.62
N LEU A 287 -12.61 2.46 40.64
CA LEU A 287 -12.37 1.62 41.83
C LEU A 287 -13.53 1.66 42.82
N PHE A 288 -14.30 2.75 42.81
CA PHE A 288 -15.43 2.95 43.71
C PHE A 288 -16.41 3.98 43.13
N ASP A 289 -17.71 3.70 43.18
CA ASP A 289 -18.76 4.56 42.64
C ASP A 289 -19.18 5.72 43.57
N GLY A 290 -18.66 5.76 44.80
CA GLY A 290 -18.97 6.80 45.77
C GLY A 290 -20.23 6.51 46.60
N ASN A 291 -20.70 5.27 46.64
CA ASN A 291 -21.99 4.84 47.22
C ASN A 291 -23.23 5.39 46.48
N GLU A 292 -23.09 5.71 45.19
CA GLU A 292 -24.18 6.15 44.33
C GLU A 292 -23.88 5.73 42.88
N LEU A 293 -24.93 5.39 42.13
CA LEU A 293 -24.82 5.09 40.71
C LEU A 293 -24.11 6.22 39.95
N LEU A 294 -23.16 5.84 39.09
CA LEU A 294 -22.48 6.78 38.22
C LEU A 294 -23.47 7.40 37.23
N ALA A 295 -23.41 8.71 37.09
CA ALA A 295 -24.08 9.47 36.04
C ALA A 295 -23.33 9.35 34.71
N ASN A 296 -22.00 9.26 34.73
CA ASN A 296 -21.15 9.12 33.55
C ASN A 296 -19.72 8.67 33.91
N LYS A 297 -18.99 8.06 32.98
CA LYS A 297 -17.55 7.74 33.06
C LYS A 297 -16.93 7.76 31.66
N GLY A 298 -15.60 7.94 31.58
CA GLY A 298 -14.87 7.92 30.32
C GLY A 298 -13.41 8.39 30.45
N ILE A 299 -12.77 8.71 29.32
CA ILE A 299 -11.42 9.28 29.25
C ILE A 299 -11.48 10.67 28.62
N ILE A 300 -10.64 11.58 29.09
CA ILE A 300 -10.44 12.91 28.52
C ILE A 300 -9.02 12.96 27.97
N ILE A 301 -8.86 13.45 26.74
CA ILE A 301 -7.57 13.65 26.09
C ILE A 301 -7.40 15.12 25.65
N GLY A 302 -6.16 15.62 25.65
CA GLY A 302 -5.85 16.96 25.16
C GLY A 302 -4.35 17.24 25.08
N LEU A 303 -4.01 18.42 24.54
CA LEU A 303 -2.62 18.86 24.33
C LEU A 303 -1.98 19.50 25.58
N ASN A 304 -2.71 19.57 26.69
CA ASN A 304 -2.22 20.12 27.94
C ASN A 304 -2.64 19.23 29.12
N PRO A 305 -1.86 19.20 30.22
CA PRO A 305 -2.15 18.33 31.36
C PRO A 305 -3.32 18.80 32.24
N PHE A 306 -3.93 19.97 31.97
CA PHE A 306 -5.06 20.51 32.74
C PHE A 306 -6.39 19.96 32.20
N LEU A 307 -6.57 18.65 32.30
CA LEU A 307 -7.70 17.95 31.71
C LEU A 307 -8.94 17.96 32.62
N THR A 308 -9.99 18.65 32.18
CA THR A 308 -11.32 18.67 32.80
C THR A 308 -12.40 18.25 31.79
N VAL A 309 -13.55 17.79 32.29
CA VAL A 309 -14.72 17.46 31.44
C VAL A 309 -15.32 18.69 30.74
N GLU A 310 -14.94 19.91 31.14
CA GLU A 310 -15.45 21.16 30.54
C GLU A 310 -14.53 21.71 29.42
N ASP A 311 -13.24 21.33 29.38
CA ASP A 311 -12.22 22.04 28.59
C ASP A 311 -11.61 21.27 27.39
N ASN A 312 -11.99 20.03 27.06
CA ASN A 312 -11.23 19.22 26.06
C ASN A 312 -12.06 18.35 25.07
N VAL A 313 -11.35 17.70 24.14
CA VAL A 313 -11.68 17.44 22.71
C VAL A 313 -12.70 16.34 22.43
N GLU A 314 -12.84 15.31 23.28
CA GLU A 314 -13.83 14.25 23.07
C GLU A 314 -14.22 13.56 24.37
N ILE A 315 -15.49 13.18 24.50
CA ILE A 315 -16.05 12.50 25.67
C ILE A 315 -16.81 11.28 25.16
N ILE A 316 -16.28 10.08 25.42
CA ILE A 316 -17.08 8.86 25.30
C ILE A 316 -17.77 8.64 26.65
N SER A 317 -19.10 8.70 26.64
CA SER A 317 -19.93 8.43 27.80
C SER A 317 -20.38 6.97 27.77
N ASP A 318 -19.93 6.18 28.72
CA ASP A 318 -20.42 4.81 28.89
C ASP A 318 -21.32 4.72 30.14
N PRO A 319 -22.65 4.60 29.98
CA PRO A 319 -23.57 4.41 31.09
C PRO A 319 -23.61 2.94 31.59
N SER A 320 -22.70 2.08 31.15
CA SER A 320 -22.61 0.70 31.62
C SER A 320 -22.32 0.62 33.12
N ILE A 321 -22.80 -0.47 33.73
CA ILE A 321 -22.52 -0.85 35.12
C ILE A 321 -21.12 -1.46 35.31
N ASP A 322 -20.35 -1.60 34.22
CA ASP A 322 -18.97 -2.06 34.27
C ASP A 322 -18.09 -0.98 34.93
N PHE A 323 -17.01 -1.35 35.58
CA PHE A 323 -16.05 -0.41 36.14
C PHE A 323 -14.88 -0.13 35.19
N GLU A 324 -14.69 -0.97 34.17
CA GLU A 324 -13.69 -0.75 33.14
C GLU A 324 -14.09 0.39 32.19
N ILE A 325 -13.08 1.08 31.67
CA ILE A 325 -13.20 2.18 30.72
C ILE A 325 -12.21 1.91 29.59
N PHE A 326 -12.71 1.80 28.36
CA PHE A 326 -11.92 1.80 27.13
C PHE A 326 -12.41 2.93 26.24
N SER A 327 -11.51 3.65 25.60
CA SER A 327 -11.88 4.74 24.69
C SER A 327 -10.85 4.88 23.58
N THR A 328 -11.37 4.99 22.35
CA THR A 328 -10.58 5.23 21.15
C THR A 328 -10.73 6.69 20.74
N PHE A 329 -9.62 7.33 20.42
CA PHE A 329 -9.58 8.71 19.93
C PHE A 329 -8.91 8.73 18.56
N TYR A 330 -9.46 9.51 17.62
CA TYR A 330 -8.94 9.65 16.25
C TYR A 330 -8.39 11.07 15.99
N GLY A 331 -7.71 11.27 14.87
CA GLY A 331 -7.15 12.56 14.43
C GLY A 331 -5.88 12.99 15.18
N LEU A 332 -5.04 12.03 15.59
CA LEU A 332 -3.75 12.33 16.22
C LEU A 332 -2.76 12.92 15.21
N MET A 333 -1.97 13.90 15.63
CA MET A 333 -0.89 14.48 14.81
C MET A 333 0.46 13.84 15.18
N GLN A 334 1.23 13.42 14.17
CA GLN A 334 2.54 12.82 14.36
C GLN A 334 3.50 13.74 15.15
N GLY A 335 4.32 13.17 16.04
CA GLY A 335 5.29 13.92 16.84
C GLY A 335 4.67 14.79 17.94
N THR A 336 3.41 14.52 18.30
CA THR A 336 2.67 15.32 19.29
C THR A 336 2.50 14.56 20.60
N THR A 337 2.89 15.19 21.71
CA THR A 337 2.54 14.68 23.05
C THR A 337 1.09 14.98 23.40
N TYR A 338 0.32 13.93 23.65
CA TYR A 338 -1.04 14.02 24.18
C TYR A 338 -1.06 13.65 25.66
N TYR A 339 -1.88 14.35 26.43
CA TYR A 339 -2.18 14.06 27.83
C TYR A 339 -3.58 13.46 27.94
N PHE A 340 -3.76 12.48 28.80
CA PHE A 340 -5.06 11.87 29.05
C PHE A 340 -5.29 11.53 30.52
N ARG A 341 -6.57 11.43 30.91
CA ARG A 341 -6.98 10.83 32.19
C ARG A 341 -8.41 10.31 32.19
N ALA A 342 -8.66 9.29 33.00
CA ALA A 342 -10.00 8.75 33.23
C ALA A 342 -10.81 9.66 34.16
N TYR A 343 -12.14 9.67 34.01
CA TYR A 343 -13.07 10.38 34.87
C TYR A 343 -14.33 9.56 35.17
N ALA A 344 -14.96 9.85 36.30
CA ALA A 344 -16.26 9.30 36.69
C ALA A 344 -17.10 10.37 37.41
N ILE A 345 -18.40 10.39 37.20
CA ILE A 345 -19.33 11.41 37.69
C ILE A 345 -20.48 10.72 38.44
N ASN A 346 -20.82 11.21 39.63
CA ASN A 346 -22.08 10.91 40.31
C ASN A 346 -22.80 12.22 40.71
N SER A 347 -23.85 12.17 41.54
CA SER A 347 -24.60 13.39 41.90
C SER A 347 -23.80 14.36 42.78
N VAL A 348 -22.74 13.88 43.44
CA VAL A 348 -21.87 14.69 44.30
C VAL A 348 -20.85 15.46 43.48
N GLY A 349 -20.31 14.86 42.42
CA GLY A 349 -19.37 15.54 41.53
C GLY A 349 -18.54 14.59 40.65
N THR A 350 -17.51 15.16 40.03
CA THR A 350 -16.60 14.45 39.13
C THR A 350 -15.31 14.08 39.85
N ALA A 351 -14.98 12.80 39.82
CA ALA A 351 -13.67 12.28 40.18
C ALA A 351 -12.81 12.09 38.93
N TYR A 352 -11.51 12.16 39.12
CA TYR A 352 -10.55 12.01 38.04
C TYR A 352 -9.34 11.21 38.46
N GLY A 353 -8.80 10.43 37.54
CA GLY A 353 -7.57 9.70 37.71
C GLY A 353 -6.34 10.59 37.55
N GLU A 354 -5.18 9.94 37.71
CA GLU A 354 -3.88 10.54 37.46
C GLU A 354 -3.75 10.97 35.99
N VAL A 355 -3.06 12.08 35.73
CA VAL A 355 -2.74 12.50 34.36
C VAL A 355 -1.61 11.62 33.83
N ARG A 356 -1.82 11.02 32.66
CA ARG A 356 -0.80 10.31 31.90
C ARG A 356 -0.59 11.00 30.56
N SER A 357 0.45 10.61 29.85
CA SER A 357 0.75 11.13 28.52
C SER A 357 1.30 10.04 27.62
N PHE A 358 1.20 10.27 26.33
CA PHE A 358 1.84 9.48 25.29
C PHE A 358 2.28 10.40 24.15
N ASP A 359 3.31 9.99 23.43
CA ASP A 359 3.77 10.68 22.23
C ASP A 359 3.16 9.95 21.03
N ALA A 360 2.48 10.69 20.16
CA ALA A 360 1.91 10.16 18.92
C ALA A 360 3.02 10.01 17.87
N ASP A 361 4.02 9.19 18.19
CA ASP A 361 5.15 8.87 17.32
C ASP A 361 4.82 7.59 16.55
N TYR A 362 3.99 7.75 15.52
CA TYR A 362 3.69 6.72 14.51
C TYR A 362 4.28 7.17 13.17
N CYS A 363 4.53 6.25 12.24
CA CYS A 363 4.94 6.62 10.89
C CYS A 363 3.71 6.74 9.99
N GLY A 364 3.35 7.98 9.64
CA GLY A 364 2.35 8.21 8.60
C GLY A 364 2.95 7.91 7.22
N GLU A 365 2.11 7.58 6.24
CA GLU A 365 2.56 7.34 4.86
C GLU A 365 3.21 8.60 4.29
N VAL A 366 4.50 8.50 3.96
CA VAL A 366 5.24 9.53 3.23
C VAL A 366 5.55 8.99 1.84
N ASP A 367 5.04 9.68 0.81
CA ASP A 367 5.23 9.27 -0.58
C ASP A 367 6.24 10.17 -1.31
N LEU A 368 7.30 9.60 -1.86
CA LEU A 368 8.35 10.28 -2.61
C LEU A 368 8.13 10.12 -4.13
N ASN A 369 8.34 11.18 -4.91
CA ASN A 369 8.16 11.15 -6.36
C ASN A 369 9.30 11.86 -7.10
N ILE A 370 9.72 11.33 -8.25
CA ILE A 370 10.62 12.04 -9.18
C ILE A 370 9.82 13.15 -9.88
N VAL A 371 10.23 14.41 -9.70
CA VAL A 371 9.60 15.57 -10.33
C VAL A 371 10.42 16.14 -11.47
N TYR A 372 11.72 15.84 -11.51
CA TYR A 372 12.62 16.20 -12.60
C TYR A 372 13.77 15.21 -12.70
N SER A 373 14.23 14.95 -13.92
CA SER A 373 15.49 14.26 -14.19
C SER A 373 16.15 14.76 -15.47
N GLU A 374 17.47 14.71 -15.50
CA GLU A 374 18.27 14.92 -16.71
C GLU A 374 19.31 13.80 -16.76
N PRO A 375 19.31 12.91 -17.77
CA PRO A 375 18.36 12.83 -18.88
C PRO A 375 16.92 12.52 -18.42
N GLN A 376 15.95 12.79 -19.29
CA GLN A 376 14.54 12.49 -19.01
C GLN A 376 14.32 10.98 -18.99
N LEU A 377 13.40 10.52 -18.14
CA LEU A 377 13.01 9.12 -18.06
C LEU A 377 12.55 8.61 -19.43
N SER A 378 13.06 7.45 -19.83
CA SER A 378 12.71 6.78 -21.08
C SER A 378 11.26 6.25 -21.05
N SER A 379 10.79 5.72 -22.18
CA SER A 379 9.45 5.09 -22.23
C SER A 379 9.31 3.86 -21.33
N GLU A 380 10.43 3.25 -20.95
CA GLU A 380 10.52 2.13 -20.01
C GLU A 380 10.75 2.61 -18.57
N ASN A 381 10.64 3.91 -18.33
CA ASN A 381 10.91 4.54 -17.04
C ASN A 381 12.33 4.28 -16.55
N ASN A 382 13.34 4.34 -17.43
CA ASN A 382 14.78 4.23 -17.11
C ASN A 382 15.49 5.59 -17.27
N LEU A 383 16.59 5.82 -16.55
CA LEU A 383 17.52 6.92 -16.82
C LEU A 383 18.63 6.46 -17.77
N ASP A 384 18.61 6.96 -19.00
CA ASP A 384 19.54 6.56 -20.06
C ASP A 384 20.67 7.59 -20.22
N VAL A 385 21.79 7.34 -19.56
CA VAL A 385 22.95 8.24 -19.50
C VAL A 385 23.92 7.93 -20.62
N CYS A 386 24.16 8.91 -21.49
CA CYS A 386 25.10 8.77 -22.60
C CYS A 386 26.56 8.94 -22.15
N TRP A 387 27.46 8.20 -22.78
CA TRP A 387 28.90 8.40 -22.68
C TRP A 387 29.32 9.72 -23.32
N ASP A 388 30.10 10.53 -22.60
CA ASP A 388 30.73 11.76 -23.08
C ASP A 388 32.16 11.47 -23.56
N TYR A 389 32.36 11.53 -24.88
CA TYR A 389 33.65 11.27 -25.53
C TYR A 389 34.65 12.39 -25.37
N GLU A 390 34.20 13.63 -25.18
CA GLU A 390 35.13 14.74 -25.02
C GLU A 390 35.86 14.64 -23.68
N ASN A 391 35.17 14.11 -22.66
CA ASN A 391 35.68 13.98 -21.30
C ASN A 391 36.04 12.55 -20.89
N ASP A 392 35.79 11.55 -21.73
CA ASP A 392 36.07 10.13 -21.49
C ASP A 392 35.42 9.60 -20.20
N GLN A 393 34.14 9.94 -20.02
CA GLN A 393 33.32 9.56 -18.86
C GLN A 393 31.83 9.61 -19.22
N PRO A 394 30.92 9.01 -18.44
CA PRO A 394 29.49 9.24 -18.58
C PRO A 394 29.07 10.71 -18.40
N ASN A 395 28.00 11.12 -19.06
CA ASN A 395 27.36 12.42 -18.79
C ASN A 395 26.87 12.48 -17.33
N GLU A 396 26.92 13.67 -16.74
CA GLU A 396 26.33 13.91 -15.43
C GLU A 396 24.81 13.77 -15.50
N MET A 397 24.26 12.97 -14.59
CA MET A 397 22.82 12.92 -14.38
C MET A 397 22.40 13.89 -13.27
N GLN A 398 21.19 14.42 -13.36
CA GLN A 398 20.54 15.20 -12.31
C GLN A 398 19.17 14.62 -12.02
N ILE A 399 18.76 14.62 -10.76
CA ILE A 399 17.44 14.15 -10.35
C ILE A 399 16.92 14.99 -9.18
N GLN A 400 15.64 15.31 -9.22
CA GLN A 400 14.95 16.06 -8.18
C GLN A 400 13.69 15.32 -7.76
N LEU A 401 13.48 15.22 -6.45
CA LEU A 401 12.36 14.57 -5.82
C LEU A 401 11.47 15.59 -5.11
N SER A 402 10.21 15.20 -4.92
CA SER A 402 9.29 15.88 -4.00
C SER A 402 8.43 14.86 -3.27
N GLY A 403 8.28 15.08 -1.97
CA GLY A 403 7.50 14.25 -1.06
C GLY A 403 6.08 14.78 -0.84
N THR A 404 5.15 13.86 -0.56
CA THR A 404 3.83 14.13 0.00
C THR A 404 3.83 13.65 1.44
N TYR A 405 3.52 14.55 2.38
CA TYR A 405 3.72 14.33 3.81
C TYR A 405 2.41 14.33 4.60
N PRO A 406 2.28 13.47 5.63
CA PRO A 406 1.15 13.48 6.55
C PRO A 406 1.17 14.72 7.47
N PRO A 407 0.04 15.07 8.11
CA PRO A 407 0.01 16.15 9.10
C PRO A 407 0.88 15.86 10.32
N ALA A 408 1.91 16.67 10.55
CA ALA A 408 2.83 16.56 11.68
C ALA A 408 2.91 17.84 12.52
N ALA A 409 3.27 17.72 13.80
CA ALA A 409 3.50 18.86 14.69
C ALA A 409 4.91 19.46 14.59
N TYR A 410 5.78 18.86 13.79
CA TYR A 410 7.12 19.34 13.44
C TYR A 410 7.19 19.63 11.92
N PRO A 411 8.21 20.37 11.45
CA PRO A 411 8.43 20.54 10.01
C PRO A 411 8.60 19.17 9.34
N LEU A 412 7.73 18.87 8.38
CA LEU A 412 7.75 17.65 7.60
C LEU A 412 7.47 18.04 6.14
N ASP A 413 8.55 18.27 5.41
CA ASP A 413 8.59 18.77 4.05
C ASP A 413 9.95 18.43 3.38
N ASP A 414 10.07 18.68 2.08
CA ASP A 414 11.30 18.39 1.32
C ASP A 414 12.56 19.06 1.90
N GLU A 415 12.43 20.17 2.63
CA GLU A 415 13.58 20.91 3.21
C GLU A 415 14.00 20.38 4.59
N SER A 416 13.12 19.65 5.28
CA SER A 416 13.31 19.19 6.67
C SER A 416 13.60 17.69 6.79
N ILE A 417 13.37 16.93 5.73
CA ILE A 417 13.58 15.49 5.63
C ILE A 417 15.05 15.15 5.34
N TYR A 418 15.53 14.03 5.90
CA TYR A 418 16.83 13.46 5.62
C TYR A 418 16.73 12.53 4.41
N TYR A 419 17.53 12.75 3.37
CA TYR A 419 17.60 11.89 2.19
C TYR A 419 18.85 11.03 2.25
N THR A 420 18.74 9.80 1.76
CA THR A 420 19.85 8.86 1.56
C THR A 420 19.81 8.38 0.12
N TRP A 421 20.86 8.68 -0.64
CA TRP A 421 21.02 8.34 -2.05
C TRP A 421 22.12 7.28 -2.20
N ASP A 422 21.75 6.11 -2.69
CA ASP A 422 22.68 5.05 -3.09
C ASP A 422 22.58 4.84 -4.60
N PHE A 423 23.66 5.16 -5.32
CA PHE A 423 23.69 5.09 -6.78
C PHE A 423 23.93 3.66 -7.32
N GLY A 424 24.20 2.68 -6.46
CA GLY A 424 24.37 1.28 -6.86
C GLY A 424 25.68 0.99 -7.63
N ASP A 425 26.57 1.96 -7.74
CA ASP A 425 27.85 1.86 -8.47
C ASP A 425 29.08 1.70 -7.54
N GLY A 426 28.84 1.62 -6.23
CA GLY A 426 29.88 1.53 -5.20
C GLY A 426 30.52 2.87 -4.83
N SER A 427 30.01 3.99 -5.35
CA SER A 427 30.32 5.32 -4.84
C SER A 427 29.83 5.49 -3.39
N PRO A 428 30.39 6.43 -2.61
CA PRO A 428 29.88 6.71 -1.26
C PRO A 428 28.43 7.20 -1.32
N ILE A 429 27.59 6.69 -0.43
CA ILE A 429 26.22 7.17 -0.22
C ILE A 429 26.22 8.69 0.00
N GLU A 430 25.35 9.39 -0.72
CA GLU A 430 25.10 10.83 -0.51
C GLU A 430 23.88 11.01 0.39
N GLU A 431 24.07 11.69 1.51
CA GLU A 431 23.03 11.82 2.53
C GLU A 431 22.98 13.21 3.15
N GLY A 432 21.77 13.67 3.51
CA GLY A 432 21.59 14.96 4.15
C GLY A 432 20.16 15.46 4.25
N ILE A 433 19.95 16.41 5.17
CA ILE A 433 18.67 17.11 5.32
C ILE A 433 18.46 18.06 4.14
N GLY A 434 17.28 17.98 3.50
CA GLY A 434 16.92 18.84 2.38
C GLY A 434 17.64 18.51 1.08
N LEU A 435 18.26 17.32 0.97
CA LEU A 435 18.98 16.86 -0.21
C LEU A 435 18.00 16.21 -1.21
N ASN A 436 16.95 16.95 -1.58
CA ASN A 436 15.92 16.48 -2.51
C ASN A 436 16.33 16.61 -3.99
N GLU A 437 17.54 17.10 -4.27
CA GLU A 437 18.13 17.22 -5.60
C GLU A 437 19.61 16.82 -5.53
N VAL A 438 20.04 15.94 -6.44
CA VAL A 438 21.44 15.48 -6.54
C VAL A 438 21.91 15.44 -7.99
N SER A 439 23.22 15.46 -8.18
CA SER A 439 23.87 15.23 -9.47
C SER A 439 24.95 14.16 -9.31
N HIS A 440 25.06 13.25 -10.27
CA HIS A 440 25.98 12.12 -10.18
C HIS A 440 26.60 11.75 -11.53
N ILE A 441 27.86 11.33 -11.50
CA ILE A 441 28.58 10.79 -12.67
C ILE A 441 28.96 9.36 -12.35
N TYR A 442 28.39 8.41 -13.08
CA TYR A 442 28.73 7.01 -12.94
C TYR A 442 30.18 6.73 -13.37
N PRO A 443 30.91 5.84 -12.67
CA PRO A 443 32.32 5.63 -12.93
C PRO A 443 32.59 4.83 -14.22
N GLU A 444 31.66 3.96 -14.63
CA GLU A 444 31.82 3.04 -15.75
C GLU A 444 30.50 2.88 -16.52
N SER A 445 30.56 2.30 -17.71
CA SER A 445 29.37 1.88 -18.46
C SER A 445 28.73 0.64 -17.82
N GLY A 446 27.40 0.57 -17.81
CA GLY A 446 26.68 -0.54 -17.18
C GLY A 446 25.25 -0.19 -16.79
N GLY A 447 24.60 -1.10 -16.07
CA GLY A 447 23.31 -0.86 -15.43
C GLY A 447 23.48 -0.73 -13.93
N TYR A 448 22.79 0.24 -13.34
CA TYR A 448 22.85 0.58 -11.92
C TYR A 448 21.44 0.79 -11.36
N ASN A 449 21.27 0.52 -10.07
CA ASN A 449 20.03 0.83 -9.35
C ASN A 449 20.27 2.05 -8.47
N LEU A 450 19.59 3.14 -8.78
CA LEU A 450 19.54 4.33 -7.94
C LEU A 450 18.45 4.15 -6.90
N LEU A 451 18.84 3.96 -5.65
CA LEU A 451 17.97 3.82 -4.49
C LEU A 451 17.92 5.13 -3.71
N VAL A 452 16.71 5.61 -3.42
CA VAL A 452 16.51 6.78 -2.57
C VAL A 452 15.51 6.46 -1.47
N THR A 453 15.98 6.59 -0.24
CA THR A 453 15.12 6.57 0.95
C THR A 453 15.16 7.94 1.61
N ILE A 454 14.09 8.23 2.33
CA ILE A 454 14.01 9.41 3.18
C ILE A 454 13.65 8.99 4.59
N THR A 455 14.19 9.69 5.57
CA THR A 455 13.88 9.50 6.98
C THR A 455 13.55 10.85 7.60
N ASP A 456 12.47 10.91 8.39
CA ASP A 456 12.12 12.11 9.12
C ASP A 456 12.86 12.23 10.47
N SER A 457 12.60 13.33 11.18
CA SER A 457 13.23 13.59 12.49
C SER A 457 12.81 12.63 13.61
N GLN A 458 11.73 11.87 13.42
CA GLN A 458 11.23 10.85 14.35
C GLN A 458 11.71 9.44 13.97
N GLY A 459 12.46 9.29 12.86
CA GLY A 459 12.99 8.02 12.40
C GLY A 459 12.04 7.26 11.45
N CYS A 460 11.00 7.92 10.94
CA CYS A 460 10.06 7.31 10.00
C CYS A 460 10.58 7.40 8.57
N GLU A 461 10.49 6.29 7.84
CA GLU A 461 10.89 6.20 6.44
C GLU A 461 9.70 6.36 5.48
N ASN A 462 9.98 6.65 4.21
CA ASN A 462 8.98 6.69 3.15
C ASN A 462 8.32 5.33 2.91
N ALA A 463 7.02 5.37 2.57
CA ALA A 463 6.26 4.17 2.23
C ALA A 463 6.66 3.61 0.85
N ASN A 464 6.96 4.49 -0.11
CA ASN A 464 7.42 4.10 -1.44
C ASN A 464 8.87 4.54 -1.67
N ILE A 465 9.73 3.59 -2.01
CA ILE A 465 11.14 3.87 -2.32
C ILE A 465 11.25 4.37 -3.76
N ILE A 466 12.09 5.38 -4.01
CA ILE A 466 12.48 5.69 -5.39
C ILE A 466 13.60 4.73 -5.77
N ASN A 467 13.27 3.77 -6.63
CA ASN A 467 14.28 2.98 -7.30
C ASN A 467 14.18 3.18 -8.80
N GLN A 468 15.28 3.69 -9.34
CA GLN A 468 15.38 4.07 -10.72
C GLN A 468 16.52 3.28 -11.37
N ILE A 469 16.19 2.49 -12.39
CA ILE A 469 17.23 1.84 -13.21
C ILE A 469 17.93 2.93 -14.00
N VAL A 470 19.26 2.97 -13.88
CA VAL A 470 20.14 3.84 -14.66
C VAL A 470 20.96 2.97 -15.61
N ARG A 471 20.89 3.27 -16.91
CA ARG A 471 21.68 2.61 -17.96
C ARG A 471 22.68 3.59 -18.50
N VAL A 472 23.96 3.24 -18.42
CA VAL A 472 25.06 4.07 -18.89
C VAL A 472 25.60 3.46 -20.18
N SER A 473 25.53 4.21 -21.28
CA SER A 473 25.96 3.73 -22.60
C SER A 473 27.44 3.36 -22.62
N PHE A 474 27.80 2.42 -23.51
CA PHE A 474 29.20 2.07 -23.72
C PHE A 474 29.87 3.09 -24.65
N PRO A 475 31.17 3.35 -24.47
CA PRO A 475 31.96 3.95 -25.55
C PRO A 475 31.94 3.00 -26.76
N ILE A 476 31.69 3.56 -27.95
CA ILE A 476 31.61 2.80 -29.20
C ILE A 476 32.99 2.25 -29.59
N ASP A 477 33.08 0.95 -29.85
CA ASP A 477 34.31 0.28 -30.30
C ASP A 477 34.42 0.31 -31.84
N TRP A 478 35.00 1.38 -32.38
CA TRP A 478 35.23 1.54 -33.81
C TRP A 478 36.29 0.54 -34.34
N VAL A 479 35.91 -0.28 -35.32
CA VAL A 479 36.79 -1.30 -35.92
C VAL A 479 37.63 -0.68 -37.04
N SER A 480 38.78 -0.09 -36.68
CA SER A 480 39.65 0.64 -37.62
C SER A 480 40.15 -0.16 -38.83
N GLU A 481 40.22 -1.50 -38.74
CA GLU A 481 40.64 -2.37 -39.85
C GLU A 481 39.54 -2.58 -40.90
N SER A 482 38.28 -2.43 -40.50
CA SER A 482 37.08 -2.63 -41.33
C SER A 482 36.46 -1.30 -41.78
N THR A 483 36.78 -0.20 -41.10
CA THR A 483 36.57 1.15 -41.61
C THR A 483 37.40 1.33 -42.87
N TYR A 484 36.73 1.52 -44.00
CA TYR A 484 37.33 1.42 -45.32
C TYR A 484 37.03 2.66 -46.14
N LEU A 485 38.05 3.13 -46.85
CA LEU A 485 37.95 4.20 -47.85
C LEU A 485 38.54 3.66 -49.15
N SER A 486 37.74 3.61 -50.22
CA SER A 486 38.17 3.00 -51.47
C SER A 486 39.30 3.74 -52.18
N ASN A 487 39.33 5.06 -52.02
CA ASN A 487 40.44 5.90 -52.46
C ASN A 487 40.57 7.12 -51.52
N ASN A 488 41.78 7.33 -50.98
CA ASN A 488 42.06 8.47 -50.09
C ASN A 488 42.49 9.74 -50.83
N THR A 489 42.71 9.65 -52.15
CA THR A 489 43.07 10.79 -53.01
C THR A 489 42.24 10.77 -54.29
N ILE A 490 41.28 11.68 -54.41
CA ILE A 490 40.35 11.73 -55.54
C ILE A 490 40.48 13.04 -56.32
N LEU A 491 40.12 13.01 -57.60
CA LEU A 491 39.79 14.20 -58.38
C LEU A 491 38.32 14.60 -58.13
N GLN A 492 37.99 15.87 -58.36
CA GLN A 492 36.59 16.33 -58.31
C GLN A 492 35.72 15.49 -59.26
N GLY A 493 34.59 14.97 -58.76
CA GLY A 493 33.68 14.11 -59.53
C GLY A 493 34.07 12.64 -59.63
N GLU A 494 35.19 12.21 -59.03
CA GLU A 494 35.50 10.78 -58.91
C GLU A 494 34.61 10.09 -57.86
N PHE A 495 34.40 8.79 -58.10
CA PHE A 495 33.62 7.94 -57.23
C PHE A 495 34.42 7.55 -55.99
N VAL A 496 33.78 7.61 -54.83
CA VAL A 496 34.34 7.14 -53.56
C VAL A 496 33.34 6.28 -52.81
N GLU A 497 33.86 5.26 -52.12
CA GLU A 497 33.12 4.39 -51.23
C GLU A 497 33.76 4.47 -49.86
N MET A 498 32.93 4.68 -48.84
CA MET A 498 33.30 4.84 -47.44
C MET A 498 32.47 3.87 -46.62
N CYS A 499 33.12 3.11 -45.76
CA CYS A 499 32.47 2.24 -44.80
C CYS A 499 33.01 2.53 -43.40
N VAL A 500 32.13 2.53 -42.41
CA VAL A 500 32.50 2.43 -41.00
C VAL A 500 32.13 1.05 -40.48
N ALA A 501 32.83 0.62 -39.44
CA ALA A 501 32.52 -0.61 -38.74
C ALA A 501 32.71 -0.40 -37.23
N PHE A 502 31.88 -1.05 -36.44
CA PHE A 502 31.91 -1.02 -34.98
C PHE A 502 31.51 -2.41 -34.45
N ASN A 503 31.93 -2.72 -33.22
CA ASN A 503 31.48 -3.92 -32.52
C ASN A 503 30.31 -3.58 -31.59
N ASP A 504 29.27 -4.41 -31.63
CA ASP A 504 28.20 -4.36 -30.63
C ASP A 504 28.76 -4.81 -29.29
N THR A 505 28.42 -4.08 -28.23
CA THR A 505 28.74 -4.46 -26.85
C THR A 505 27.45 -4.86 -26.16
N ILE A 506 27.47 -6.02 -25.50
CA ILE A 506 26.35 -6.50 -24.70
C ILE A 506 26.74 -6.35 -23.25
N TRP A 507 25.94 -5.59 -22.49
CA TRP A 507 26.03 -5.65 -21.06
C TRP A 507 25.18 -6.81 -20.54
N THR A 508 25.77 -7.57 -19.62
CA THR A 508 25.07 -8.64 -18.91
C THR A 508 25.15 -8.32 -17.42
N PRO A 509 24.03 -8.26 -16.69
CA PRO A 509 24.07 -7.99 -15.26
C PRO A 509 24.80 -9.10 -14.52
N GLU A 510 25.74 -8.73 -13.64
CA GLU A 510 26.32 -9.66 -12.66
C GLU A 510 25.33 -9.84 -11.50
N ILE A 511 24.38 -10.76 -11.66
CA ILE A 511 23.44 -11.09 -10.58
C ILE A 511 24.18 -11.91 -9.54
N SER A 512 24.29 -11.36 -8.32
CA SER A 512 24.64 -12.11 -7.12
C SER A 512 23.36 -12.40 -6.32
N TYR A 513 23.37 -13.48 -5.54
CA TYR A 513 22.28 -13.83 -4.62
C TYR A 513 21.86 -12.60 -3.79
N GLN A 514 20.61 -12.16 -3.96
CA GLN A 514 20.03 -11.01 -3.27
C GLN A 514 18.97 -11.48 -2.29
N LEU A 515 19.24 -11.23 -1.01
CA LEU A 515 18.32 -11.43 0.10
C LEU A 515 17.72 -10.06 0.41
N PHE A 516 16.40 -9.89 0.23
CA PHE A 516 15.73 -8.64 0.59
C PHE A 516 15.41 -8.68 2.06
N GLU A 517 15.76 -7.64 2.81
CA GLU A 517 15.55 -7.60 4.26
C GLU A 517 14.96 -6.28 4.73
N ASN A 518 14.03 -6.37 5.68
CA ASN A 518 13.60 -5.27 6.52
C ASN A 518 14.06 -5.58 7.95
N THR A 519 14.85 -4.68 8.53
CA THR A 519 15.43 -4.85 9.88
C THR A 519 14.68 -4.08 10.97
N ASP A 520 13.55 -3.46 10.63
CA ASP A 520 12.73 -2.69 11.55
C ASP A 520 11.95 -3.61 12.48
N THR A 521 11.92 -3.20 13.75
CA THR A 521 11.09 -3.86 14.75
C THR A 521 9.67 -3.31 14.69
N THR A 522 8.73 -4.14 14.23
CA THR A 522 7.31 -3.81 14.13
C THR A 522 6.55 -4.41 15.32
N LEU A 523 5.81 -3.59 16.06
CA LEU A 523 4.94 -4.04 17.14
C LEU A 523 3.70 -4.75 16.57
N ILE A 524 3.42 -5.95 17.05
CA ILE A 524 2.23 -6.74 16.71
C ILE A 524 1.12 -6.35 17.70
N ILE A 525 0.03 -5.73 17.21
CA ILE A 525 -0.99 -5.08 18.06
C ILE A 525 -2.42 -5.51 17.69
N TYR A 526 -3.30 -5.45 18.69
CA TYR A 526 -4.75 -5.42 18.55
C TYR A 526 -5.29 -3.96 18.67
N CYS A 527 -5.80 -3.35 17.59
CA CYS A 527 -6.55 -2.07 17.66
C CYS A 527 -8.09 -2.36 17.62
N ASP A 528 -8.90 -1.74 18.48
CA ASP A 528 -10.31 -1.40 18.21
C ASP A 528 -11.38 -2.50 18.09
N GLY A 529 -11.21 -3.67 18.70
CA GLY A 529 -12.26 -4.71 18.64
C GLY A 529 -12.45 -5.30 17.24
N ASN A 530 -11.57 -4.93 16.31
CA ASN A 530 -11.44 -5.47 14.97
C ASN A 530 -10.04 -6.06 14.87
N VAL A 531 -9.90 -7.12 14.08
CA VAL A 531 -8.60 -7.72 13.76
C VAL A 531 -7.84 -6.68 12.92
N TYR A 532 -6.97 -5.88 13.53
CA TYR A 532 -6.07 -5.02 12.78
C TYR A 532 -4.83 -5.78 12.37
N GLU A 533 -4.43 -5.44 11.16
CA GLU A 533 -3.30 -5.96 10.43
C GLU A 533 -2.07 -5.16 10.86
N THR A 534 -1.13 -5.78 11.57
CA THR A 534 0.23 -5.26 11.62
C THR A 534 0.90 -5.63 10.29
N SER A 535 1.37 -4.65 9.54
CA SER A 535 2.11 -4.89 8.30
C SER A 535 3.55 -4.41 8.43
N SER A 536 4.48 -5.16 7.84
CA SER A 536 5.84 -4.69 7.54
C SER A 536 6.12 -4.95 6.06
N SER A 537 6.83 -4.03 5.42
CA SER A 537 7.00 -4.03 3.96
C SER A 537 8.47 -4.19 3.56
N ILE A 538 8.68 -4.88 2.44
CA ILE A 538 9.92 -4.90 1.66
C ILE A 538 9.53 -4.44 0.26
N PHE A 539 10.13 -3.37 -0.22
CA PHE A 539 9.92 -2.92 -1.59
C PHE A 539 10.99 -3.52 -2.50
N ILE A 540 10.58 -4.01 -3.66
CA ILE A 540 11.43 -4.74 -4.61
C ILE A 540 11.22 -4.16 -6.00
N ASP A 541 12.29 -3.95 -6.76
CA ASP A 541 12.22 -3.12 -7.97
C ASP A 541 13.40 -3.37 -8.94
N LEU A 542 14.15 -4.44 -8.72
CA LEU A 542 15.32 -4.81 -9.51
C LEU A 542 15.00 -5.66 -10.75
N PHE A 543 13.73 -6.02 -10.98
CA PHE A 543 13.28 -6.82 -12.12
C PHE A 543 12.75 -5.90 -13.24
N ASN A 544 12.49 -6.40 -14.44
CA ASN A 544 11.91 -5.57 -15.50
C ASN A 544 10.42 -5.30 -15.23
N ASP A 545 9.89 -4.22 -15.80
CA ASP A 545 8.47 -3.90 -15.69
C ASP A 545 7.60 -5.02 -16.28
N GLY A 546 6.58 -5.44 -15.52
CA GLY A 546 5.70 -6.56 -15.87
C GLY A 546 6.25 -7.95 -15.56
N ASP A 547 7.44 -8.09 -14.96
CA ASP A 547 7.92 -9.38 -14.48
C ASP A 547 7.05 -9.91 -13.35
N ILE A 548 6.74 -11.20 -13.44
CA ILE A 548 5.84 -11.89 -12.54
C ILE A 548 6.44 -13.17 -11.98
N ILE A 549 5.95 -13.57 -10.81
CA ILE A 549 6.19 -14.90 -10.24
C ILE A 549 5.61 -15.96 -11.17
N ASN A 550 6.49 -16.85 -11.65
CA ASN A 550 6.13 -17.85 -12.67
C ASN A 550 5.79 -19.23 -12.07
N SER A 551 6.26 -19.55 -10.87
CA SER A 551 5.97 -20.81 -10.16
C SER A 551 6.29 -20.70 -8.66
N GLU A 552 5.91 -21.68 -7.84
CA GLU A 552 6.34 -21.75 -6.43
C GLU A 552 7.86 -21.83 -6.25
N ASN A 553 8.59 -22.33 -7.25
CA ASN A 553 10.06 -22.39 -7.23
C ASN A 553 10.72 -21.03 -7.52
N SER A 554 9.94 -19.97 -7.73
CA SER A 554 10.46 -18.61 -7.77
C SER A 554 10.95 -18.14 -6.39
N PHE A 555 10.57 -18.81 -5.31
CA PHE A 555 10.97 -18.48 -3.94
C PHE A 555 11.96 -19.49 -3.37
N ASN A 556 12.99 -18.99 -2.69
CA ASN A 556 13.80 -19.78 -1.78
C ASN A 556 13.15 -19.83 -0.40
N SER A 557 12.78 -18.67 0.16
CA SER A 557 12.19 -18.59 1.50
C SER A 557 11.59 -17.22 1.87
N VAL A 558 10.77 -17.21 2.92
CA VAL A 558 10.35 -16.03 3.69
C VAL A 558 10.83 -16.23 5.13
N ASN A 559 11.62 -15.33 5.68
CA ASN A 559 12.23 -15.48 6.99
C ASN A 559 11.68 -14.44 7.96
N LEU A 560 11.07 -14.86 9.06
CA LEU A 560 10.50 -13.95 10.07
C LEU A 560 11.24 -14.09 11.39
N ASN A 561 11.72 -12.99 11.97
CA ASN A 561 12.27 -12.96 13.33
C ASN A 561 11.19 -12.46 14.28
N LEU A 562 10.55 -13.38 15.01
CA LEU A 562 9.32 -13.11 15.76
C LEU A 562 9.44 -13.45 17.25
N VAL A 563 8.80 -12.64 18.07
CA VAL A 563 8.48 -12.93 19.47
C VAL A 563 7.02 -12.59 19.72
N HIS A 564 6.24 -13.53 20.25
CA HIS A 564 4.83 -13.30 20.58
C HIS A 564 4.33 -14.35 21.57
N SER A 565 3.48 -13.93 22.52
CA SER A 565 2.83 -14.82 23.48
C SER A 565 1.61 -15.44 22.82
N PHE A 566 1.61 -16.77 22.69
CA PHE A 566 0.54 -17.57 22.08
C PHE A 566 0.38 -17.40 20.56
N LEU A 567 0.97 -18.34 19.82
CA LEU A 567 0.79 -18.52 18.39
C LEU A 567 -0.69 -18.69 18.00
N GLY A 568 -1.51 -19.22 18.90
CA GLY A 568 -2.95 -19.40 18.70
C GLY A 568 -3.72 -18.11 18.44
N ASP A 569 -3.11 -16.95 18.65
CA ASP A 569 -3.73 -15.66 18.41
C ASP A 569 -3.38 -15.10 17.03
N LEU A 570 -2.37 -15.66 16.35
CA LEU A 570 -1.78 -15.11 15.14
C LEU A 570 -2.29 -15.78 13.86
N ALA A 571 -2.67 -14.96 12.88
CA ALA A 571 -2.69 -15.36 11.48
C ALA A 571 -1.70 -14.49 10.69
N MET A 572 -0.87 -15.11 9.84
CA MET A 572 0.18 -14.39 9.11
C MET A 572 0.09 -14.65 7.61
N PHE A 573 0.25 -13.60 6.80
CA PHE A 573 0.15 -13.66 5.34
C PHE A 573 1.32 -12.93 4.70
N LEU A 574 1.80 -13.48 3.58
CA LEU A 574 2.62 -12.73 2.64
C LEU A 574 1.70 -12.18 1.55
N GLU A 575 1.70 -10.87 1.37
CA GLU A 575 0.98 -10.16 0.31
C GLU A 575 1.98 -9.59 -0.70
N CYS A 576 1.67 -9.76 -1.98
CA CYS A 576 2.48 -9.26 -3.08
C CYS A 576 1.91 -7.94 -3.64
N PRO A 577 2.64 -7.25 -4.54
CA PRO A 577 2.34 -5.87 -4.93
C PRO A 577 0.95 -5.61 -5.55
N ASN A 578 0.30 -6.64 -6.12
CA ASN A 578 -1.05 -6.51 -6.68
C ASN A 578 -2.17 -6.83 -5.68
N GLY A 579 -1.85 -7.05 -4.40
CA GLY A 579 -2.77 -7.41 -3.32
C GLY A 579 -3.13 -8.91 -3.27
N GLN A 580 -2.52 -9.75 -4.10
CA GLN A 580 -2.64 -11.20 -3.99
C GLN A 580 -1.80 -11.68 -2.80
N ARG A 581 -2.37 -12.58 -2.00
CA ARG A 581 -1.76 -13.01 -0.74
C ARG A 581 -1.81 -14.51 -0.56
N MET A 582 -0.85 -15.03 0.19
CA MET A 582 -0.82 -16.41 0.65
C MET A 582 -0.66 -16.44 2.16
N GLN A 583 -1.29 -17.42 2.81
CA GLN A 583 -1.19 -17.57 4.26
C GLN A 583 0.06 -18.36 4.65
N LEU A 584 0.90 -17.79 5.52
CA LEU A 584 2.06 -18.46 6.11
C LEU A 584 1.65 -19.26 7.34
N VAL A 585 0.82 -18.67 8.21
CA VAL A 585 0.35 -19.28 9.47
C VAL A 585 -1.14 -19.06 9.66
N GLU A 586 -1.83 -20.15 10.00
CA GLU A 586 -3.22 -20.13 10.46
C GLU A 586 -3.28 -19.96 11.98
N GLN A 587 -4.37 -19.34 12.45
CA GLN A 587 -4.70 -19.19 13.86
C GLN A 587 -4.83 -20.57 14.55
N ASP A 588 -3.70 -21.10 15.01
CA ASP A 588 -3.60 -22.39 15.67
C ASP A 588 -2.37 -22.45 16.60
N GLY A 589 -2.23 -23.52 17.36
CA GLY A 589 -1.14 -23.74 18.30
C GLY A 589 -1.47 -23.36 19.74
N GLY A 590 -2.65 -22.76 19.97
CA GLY A 590 -3.14 -22.39 21.30
C GLY A 590 -2.11 -21.60 22.10
N GLY A 591 -1.90 -21.99 23.37
CA GLY A 591 -1.02 -21.29 24.30
C GLY A 591 0.49 -21.53 24.12
N ILE A 592 0.98 -21.76 22.90
CA ILE A 592 2.41 -22.02 22.61
C ILE A 592 3.07 -20.75 22.10
N ASN A 593 4.24 -20.40 22.63
CA ASN A 593 4.90 -19.12 22.33
C ASN A 593 5.78 -19.18 21.07
N LEU A 594 5.94 -18.02 20.41
CA LEU A 594 7.04 -17.75 19.48
C LEU A 594 8.13 -16.96 20.20
N GLY A 595 9.40 -17.36 20.02
CA GLY A 595 10.53 -16.79 20.73
C GLY A 595 10.46 -17.01 22.25
N GLU A 596 11.19 -16.19 23.02
CA GLU A 596 11.02 -16.06 24.47
C GLU A 596 10.38 -14.70 24.79
N PRO A 597 9.05 -14.63 24.92
CA PRO A 597 8.35 -13.39 25.24
C PRO A 597 8.82 -12.76 26.56
N PRO A 598 8.86 -11.42 26.66
CA PRO A 598 8.44 -10.47 25.63
C PRO A 598 9.52 -10.08 24.60
N ASP A 599 10.79 -10.41 24.81
CA ASP A 599 11.89 -9.67 24.16
C ASP A 599 12.79 -10.48 23.20
N VAL A 600 12.80 -11.81 23.25
CA VAL A 600 13.77 -12.62 22.46
C VAL A 600 13.10 -13.26 21.26
N GLY A 601 13.30 -12.68 20.07
CA GLY A 601 12.80 -13.25 18.82
C GLY A 601 13.64 -14.40 18.30
N PHE A 602 12.98 -15.36 17.65
CA PHE A 602 13.59 -16.47 16.92
C PHE A 602 13.29 -16.39 15.43
N TRP A 603 14.17 -16.96 14.60
CA TRP A 603 13.98 -17.06 13.16
C TRP A 603 13.08 -18.25 12.79
N TYR A 604 11.99 -17.94 12.10
CA TYR A 604 11.05 -18.88 11.50
C TYR A 604 11.10 -18.71 9.98
N THR A 605 11.61 -19.73 9.29
CA THR A 605 11.79 -19.73 7.83
C THR A 605 10.65 -20.51 7.18
N PHE A 606 9.94 -19.89 6.24
CA PHE A 606 8.92 -20.53 5.41
C PHE A 606 9.47 -20.79 4.02
N ALA A 607 9.59 -22.06 3.63
CA ALA A 607 10.17 -22.45 2.35
C ALA A 607 9.27 -23.46 1.61
N PRO A 608 9.20 -23.45 0.27
CA PRO A 608 8.33 -24.35 -0.50
C PRO A 608 8.71 -25.83 -0.37
N ASN A 609 9.95 -26.14 0.03
CA ASN A 609 10.49 -27.50 0.10
C ASN A 609 10.67 -28.05 1.52
N ALA A 610 10.16 -27.34 2.54
CA ALA A 610 10.25 -27.79 3.93
C ALA A 610 9.42 -29.08 4.18
N ASP A 611 9.71 -29.80 5.27
CA ASP A 611 9.12 -31.12 5.52
C ASP A 611 7.72 -31.08 6.17
N MET A 612 7.38 -29.99 6.89
CA MET A 612 6.15 -29.90 7.67
C MET A 612 5.73 -28.46 7.94
N THR A 613 4.44 -28.22 8.15
CA THR A 613 3.92 -26.89 8.50
C THR A 613 4.24 -26.52 9.95
N LEU A 614 4.23 -25.22 10.26
CA LEU A 614 4.33 -24.75 11.64
C LEU A 614 3.20 -25.32 12.51
N HIS A 615 1.98 -25.37 11.98
CA HIS A 615 0.81 -25.99 12.61
C HIS A 615 1.06 -27.45 13.02
N ASP A 616 1.55 -28.28 12.08
CA ASP A 616 1.83 -29.69 12.36
C ASP A 616 2.91 -29.86 13.44
N TYR A 617 3.92 -28.97 13.43
CA TYR A 617 5.00 -29.00 14.41
C TYR A 617 4.48 -28.69 15.80
N VAL A 618 3.66 -27.66 15.92
CA VAL A 618 3.09 -27.20 17.18
C VAL A 618 2.15 -28.25 17.78
N ASN A 619 1.42 -29.01 16.95
CA ASN A 619 0.62 -30.16 17.39
C ASN A 619 1.44 -31.32 17.97
N THR A 620 2.76 -31.36 17.76
CA THR A 620 3.66 -32.30 18.45
C THR A 620 4.07 -31.83 19.84
N LEU A 621 3.86 -30.55 20.16
CA LEU A 621 4.16 -29.92 21.43
C LEU A 621 2.92 -29.95 22.35
N SER A 622 3.14 -30.04 23.66
CA SER A 622 2.04 -30.05 24.65
C SER A 622 1.91 -28.72 25.41
N VAL A 623 3.02 -28.00 25.59
CA VAL A 623 3.18 -26.64 26.13
C VAL A 623 4.62 -26.19 25.79
N GLY A 624 4.88 -24.89 25.63
CA GLY A 624 6.25 -24.36 25.50
C GLY A 624 6.42 -23.31 24.40
N THR A 625 7.64 -23.23 23.85
CA THR A 625 8.05 -22.31 22.78
C THR A 625 8.39 -23.10 21.52
N VAL A 626 7.98 -22.59 20.36
CA VAL A 626 8.42 -23.14 19.07
C VAL A 626 9.90 -22.81 18.84
N SER A 627 10.71 -23.83 18.56
CA SER A 627 12.13 -23.64 18.22
C SER A 627 12.29 -22.96 16.86
N ALA A 628 13.35 -22.15 16.71
CA ALA A 628 13.77 -21.64 15.41
C ALA A 628 13.96 -22.78 14.40
N GLY A 629 13.55 -22.58 13.15
CA GLY A 629 13.60 -23.62 12.14
C GLY A 629 12.91 -23.27 10.83
N GLU A 630 12.90 -24.25 9.94
CA GLU A 630 12.30 -24.17 8.61
C GLU A 630 10.99 -24.95 8.57
N PHE A 631 9.94 -24.35 8.01
CA PHE A 631 8.57 -24.83 7.99
C PHE A 631 7.94 -24.62 6.61
N LEU A 632 6.96 -25.46 6.28
CA LEU A 632 6.06 -25.20 5.15
C LEU A 632 5.08 -24.09 5.55
N PRO A 633 4.76 -23.16 4.63
CA PRO A 633 3.64 -22.25 4.83
C PRO A 633 2.31 -23.01 4.87
N TYR A 634 1.30 -22.41 5.48
CA TYR A 634 -0.05 -22.98 5.56
C TYR A 634 -0.68 -23.14 4.17
N GLU A 635 -0.55 -22.13 3.31
CA GLU A 635 -0.88 -22.19 1.89
C GLU A 635 0.39 -22.30 1.02
N SER A 636 0.28 -22.90 -0.17
CA SER A 636 1.43 -23.01 -1.09
C SER A 636 1.77 -21.67 -1.75
N PHE A 637 3.06 -21.46 -2.04
CA PHE A 637 3.56 -20.33 -2.85
C PHE A 637 2.98 -20.29 -4.27
N GLU A 638 2.37 -21.38 -4.76
CA GLU A 638 1.57 -21.38 -6.00
C GLU A 638 0.45 -20.32 -5.96
N ASN A 639 -0.05 -19.97 -4.77
CA ASN A 639 -1.03 -18.90 -4.58
C ASN A 639 -0.49 -17.51 -4.90
N LEU A 640 0.81 -17.34 -5.17
CA LEU A 640 1.42 -16.08 -5.61
C LEU A 640 1.85 -16.09 -7.08
N VAL A 641 1.58 -17.17 -7.83
CA VAL A 641 1.87 -17.20 -9.28
C VAL A 641 1.06 -16.13 -9.99
N GLY A 642 1.73 -15.30 -10.79
CA GLY A 642 1.18 -14.12 -11.44
C GLY A 642 1.33 -12.81 -10.66
N CYS A 643 1.85 -12.84 -9.43
CA CYS A 643 2.23 -11.63 -8.70
C CYS A 643 3.33 -10.87 -9.44
N PRO A 644 3.21 -9.54 -9.60
CA PRO A 644 4.35 -8.70 -9.95
C PRO A 644 5.49 -8.95 -8.96
N ILE A 645 6.71 -9.11 -9.46
CA ILE A 645 7.88 -9.25 -8.58
C ILE A 645 8.28 -7.87 -8.05
N ASN A 646 8.24 -6.87 -8.94
CA ASN A 646 8.42 -5.48 -8.57
C ASN A 646 7.19 -4.91 -7.84
N GLY A 647 7.44 -4.13 -6.81
CA GLY A 647 6.50 -3.41 -5.98
C GLY A 647 6.63 -3.77 -4.50
N GLU A 648 5.64 -3.36 -3.72
CA GLU A 648 5.61 -3.55 -2.28
C GLU A 648 5.16 -4.98 -1.91
N TRP A 649 6.04 -5.72 -1.24
CA TRP A 649 5.73 -6.99 -0.59
C TRP A 649 5.48 -6.75 0.90
N LYS A 650 4.38 -7.28 1.43
CA LYS A 650 3.99 -7.09 2.84
C LYS A 650 3.95 -8.41 3.57
N ILE A 651 4.51 -8.44 4.77
CA ILE A 651 4.10 -9.41 5.77
C ILE A 651 2.97 -8.81 6.59
N LEU A 652 1.82 -9.47 6.59
CA LEU A 652 0.62 -9.10 7.32
C LEU A 652 0.45 -10.04 8.51
N ILE A 653 0.42 -9.50 9.72
CA ILE A 653 0.27 -10.25 10.96
C ILE A 653 -0.98 -9.76 11.66
N TYR A 654 -1.91 -10.68 11.88
CA TYR A 654 -3.16 -10.43 12.56
C TYR A 654 -3.13 -11.09 13.92
N ASP A 655 -3.11 -10.28 14.98
CA ASP A 655 -3.38 -10.73 16.34
C ASP A 655 -4.87 -10.61 16.63
N GLN A 656 -5.52 -11.73 16.92
CA GLN A 656 -6.97 -11.79 17.05
C GLN A 656 -7.47 -11.65 18.50
N TRP A 657 -6.59 -11.53 19.49
CA TRP A 657 -6.96 -11.46 20.90
C TRP A 657 -6.24 -10.32 21.63
N SER A 658 -7.01 -9.47 22.31
CA SER A 658 -6.54 -8.19 22.87
C SER A 658 -5.67 -8.27 24.13
N ALA A 659 -5.25 -9.48 24.53
CA ALA A 659 -4.61 -9.72 25.81
C ALA A 659 -3.06 -9.79 25.72
N ASP A 660 -2.53 -10.05 24.53
CA ASP A 660 -1.13 -10.37 24.31
C ASP A 660 -0.46 -9.36 23.36
N THR A 661 0.87 -9.27 23.44
CA THR A 661 1.69 -8.37 22.61
C THR A 661 2.92 -9.09 22.13
N GLY A 662 3.37 -8.81 20.91
CA GLY A 662 4.62 -9.33 20.37
C GLY A 662 5.28 -8.37 19.38
N TYR A 663 6.42 -8.78 18.83
CA TYR A 663 7.20 -8.00 17.88
C TYR A 663 7.64 -8.88 16.71
N LEU A 664 7.58 -8.30 15.51
CA LEU A 664 8.36 -8.72 14.36
C LEU A 664 9.64 -7.90 14.38
N ASN A 665 10.77 -8.50 14.77
CA ASN A 665 12.03 -7.79 14.92
C ASN A 665 12.73 -7.48 13.59
N SER A 666 12.48 -8.32 12.58
CA SER A 666 13.01 -8.21 11.22
C SER A 666 12.39 -9.30 10.34
N TRP A 667 12.36 -9.10 9.02
CA TRP A 667 12.01 -10.18 8.08
C TRP A 667 12.75 -10.08 6.76
N GLN A 668 12.78 -11.19 6.03
CA GLN A 668 13.51 -11.30 4.77
C GLN A 668 12.71 -12.07 3.73
N LEU A 669 12.83 -11.66 2.46
CA LEU A 669 12.27 -12.33 1.30
C LEU A 669 13.41 -12.78 0.38
N ASP A 670 13.40 -14.06 -0.01
CA ASP A 670 14.45 -14.68 -0.79
C ASP A 670 13.86 -15.35 -2.04
N PHE A 671 14.28 -14.88 -3.22
CA PHE A 671 13.89 -15.44 -4.51
C PHE A 671 14.99 -16.30 -5.12
N THR A 672 14.63 -17.26 -5.97
CA THR A 672 15.60 -18.04 -6.73
C THR A 672 16.25 -17.23 -7.84
N ASP A 673 17.44 -17.63 -8.30
CA ASP A 673 18.13 -16.98 -9.42
C ASP A 673 17.27 -16.98 -10.73
N GLU A 674 16.23 -17.81 -10.81
CA GLU A 674 15.35 -17.93 -11.99
C GLU A 674 14.43 -16.71 -12.22
N VAL A 675 14.17 -15.91 -11.18
CA VAL A 675 13.34 -14.69 -11.35
C VAL A 675 14.15 -13.49 -11.81
N PHE A 676 15.48 -13.51 -11.70
CA PHE A 676 16.32 -12.38 -12.08
C PHE A 676 16.41 -12.31 -13.61
N THR A 677 15.73 -11.30 -14.14
CA THR A 677 15.47 -11.11 -15.57
C THR A 677 16.13 -9.86 -16.12
N MET A 678 16.87 -9.08 -15.30
CA MET A 678 17.47 -7.81 -15.73
C MET A 678 18.10 -8.03 -17.11
N SER A 679 17.46 -7.40 -18.10
CA SER A 679 17.69 -7.81 -19.48
C SER A 679 19.11 -7.46 -19.84
N ASN A 680 19.82 -8.36 -20.51
CA ASN A 680 20.97 -7.92 -21.27
C ASN A 680 20.48 -6.80 -22.20
N TYR A 681 21.10 -5.63 -22.13
CA TYR A 681 20.89 -4.60 -23.12
C TYR A 681 22.15 -4.55 -23.99
N SER A 682 21.93 -4.32 -25.27
CA SER A 682 22.95 -4.44 -26.31
C SER A 682 23.03 -3.11 -27.00
N THR A 683 24.20 -2.51 -27.08
CA THR A 683 24.36 -1.29 -27.88
C THR A 683 24.18 -1.63 -29.37
N ASN A 684 22.94 -1.74 -29.84
CA ASN A 684 22.61 -1.96 -31.22
C ASN A 684 22.67 -0.62 -31.93
N TYR A 685 23.78 -0.41 -32.62
CA TYR A 685 24.09 0.85 -33.26
C TYR A 685 23.41 0.96 -34.63
N GLN A 686 22.75 2.09 -34.88
CA GLN A 686 22.16 2.43 -36.17
C GLN A 686 22.84 3.65 -36.77
N VAL A 687 23.26 3.56 -38.03
CA VAL A 687 23.74 4.72 -38.78
C VAL A 687 22.55 5.60 -39.12
N ILE A 688 22.59 6.86 -38.69
CA ILE A 688 21.50 7.82 -38.90
C ILE A 688 21.78 8.79 -40.03
N ASP A 689 23.05 9.14 -40.28
CA ASP A 689 23.43 9.99 -41.40
C ASP A 689 24.93 9.95 -41.73
N TRP A 690 25.25 10.45 -42.92
CA TRP A 690 26.59 10.80 -43.36
C TRP A 690 26.61 12.23 -43.87
N GLU A 691 27.33 13.11 -43.19
CA GLU A 691 27.52 14.49 -43.61
C GLU A 691 28.90 14.69 -44.26
N GLY A 692 28.91 15.40 -45.39
CA GLY A 692 30.14 15.85 -46.04
C GLY A 692 30.49 17.29 -45.66
N GLY A 693 31.78 17.58 -45.50
CA GLY A 693 32.27 18.94 -45.25
C GLY A 693 31.92 19.96 -46.34
N TYR A 694 31.77 21.23 -45.95
CA TYR A 694 31.68 22.44 -46.80
C TYR A 694 30.93 22.31 -48.13
N GLY A 695 29.61 22.09 -48.08
CA GLY A 695 28.74 22.19 -49.25
C GLY A 695 28.98 21.09 -50.27
N SER A 696 29.43 19.92 -49.80
CA SER A 696 29.48 18.68 -50.57
C SER A 696 28.16 17.92 -50.49
N TYR A 697 27.84 17.16 -51.54
CA TYR A 697 26.63 16.35 -51.62
C TYR A 697 26.98 14.91 -51.99
N MET A 698 26.58 13.97 -51.15
CA MET A 698 26.71 12.53 -51.39
C MET A 698 25.49 12.02 -52.15
N VAL A 699 25.69 11.22 -53.19
CA VAL A 699 24.61 10.63 -54.00
C VAL A 699 24.42 9.17 -53.61
N GLY A 700 23.62 8.90 -52.57
CA GLY A 700 23.32 7.54 -52.09
C GLY A 700 22.48 7.51 -50.80
N PRO A 701 22.02 6.34 -50.33
CA PRO A 701 21.42 6.20 -49.00
C PRO A 701 22.46 6.54 -47.93
N THR A 702 22.21 7.56 -47.11
CA THR A 702 23.12 8.02 -46.05
C THR A 702 22.89 7.31 -44.72
N ASP A 703 21.96 6.35 -44.66
CA ASP A 703 21.56 5.56 -43.49
C ASP A 703 22.19 4.15 -43.50
N SER A 704 23.41 4.02 -44.02
CA SER A 704 24.10 2.73 -44.21
C SER A 704 25.52 2.76 -43.66
N LEU A 705 25.97 1.61 -43.14
CA LEU A 705 27.36 1.37 -42.72
C LEU A 705 28.37 1.71 -43.82
N CYS A 706 27.99 1.44 -45.06
CA CYS A 706 28.75 1.81 -46.26
C CYS A 706 27.93 2.78 -47.11
N VAL A 707 28.53 3.91 -47.44
CA VAL A 707 28.02 4.87 -48.40
C VAL A 707 28.94 4.94 -49.61
N SER A 708 28.35 5.13 -50.78
CA SER A 708 29.11 5.32 -52.01
C SER A 708 28.48 6.43 -52.83
N GLY A 709 29.32 7.24 -53.49
CA GLY A 709 28.85 8.41 -54.21
C GLY A 709 29.97 9.13 -54.94
N THR A 710 29.60 10.11 -55.75
CA THR A 710 30.51 11.03 -56.42
C THR A 710 30.61 12.32 -55.63
N TYR A 711 31.84 12.77 -55.39
CA TYR A 711 32.09 13.97 -54.61
C TYR A 711 32.02 15.24 -55.48
N PHE A 712 31.14 16.17 -55.11
CA PHE A 712 31.05 17.49 -55.70
C PHE A 712 31.15 18.58 -54.64
N THR A 713 32.12 19.48 -54.76
CA THR A 713 32.09 20.75 -54.04
C THR A 713 31.26 21.78 -54.82
N THR A 714 30.56 22.63 -54.09
CA THR A 714 29.89 23.83 -54.66
C THR A 714 30.87 24.93 -55.11
N SER A 715 32.19 24.77 -54.85
CA SER A 715 33.27 25.62 -55.32
C SER A 715 34.47 24.78 -55.80
N THR A 716 34.95 25.00 -57.03
CA THR A 716 36.15 24.33 -57.57
C THR A 716 37.36 24.60 -56.68
N PRO A 717 37.98 23.59 -56.04
CA PRO A 717 39.22 23.80 -55.31
C PRO A 717 40.34 24.05 -56.33
N ASP A 718 40.80 25.29 -56.47
CA ASP A 718 42.03 25.62 -57.22
C ASP A 718 43.30 25.11 -56.50
N VAL A 719 43.13 24.50 -55.32
CA VAL A 719 44.17 23.95 -54.45
C VAL A 719 43.73 22.59 -53.92
N THR A 720 44.67 21.66 -53.76
CA THR A 720 44.43 20.39 -53.06
C THR A 720 43.93 20.67 -51.65
N SER A 721 42.78 20.10 -51.25
CA SER A 721 42.17 20.21 -49.92
C SER A 721 41.94 18.86 -49.27
N GLU A 722 41.92 18.82 -47.93
CA GLU A 722 41.39 17.69 -47.16
C GLU A 722 39.92 17.97 -46.83
N GLU A 723 39.07 16.99 -47.11
CA GLU A 723 37.63 17.04 -46.88
C GLU A 723 37.25 15.98 -45.85
N ILE A 724 36.40 16.36 -44.91
CA ILE A 724 36.01 15.52 -43.76
C ILE A 724 34.58 15.02 -44.00
N PHE A 725 34.38 13.71 -43.86
CA PHE A 725 33.08 13.06 -43.85
C PHE A 725 32.80 12.52 -42.48
N THR A 726 31.68 12.90 -41.89
CA THR A 726 31.29 12.50 -40.55
C THR A 726 30.12 11.53 -40.65
N CYS A 727 30.30 10.33 -40.11
CA CYS A 727 29.25 9.34 -39.95
C CYS A 727 28.64 9.51 -38.56
N PHE A 728 27.32 9.65 -38.49
CA PHE A 728 26.58 9.72 -37.24
C PHE A 728 25.87 8.39 -36.97
N VAL A 729 26.00 7.92 -35.74
CA VAL A 729 25.46 6.65 -35.26
C VAL A 729 24.69 6.91 -33.98
N ILE A 730 23.58 6.20 -33.76
CA ILE A 730 22.82 6.24 -32.51
C ILE A 730 22.73 4.82 -31.94
N ASP A 731 22.85 4.66 -30.62
CA ASP A 731 22.51 3.38 -29.97
C ASP A 731 21.02 3.29 -29.59
N GLU A 732 20.64 2.18 -28.96
CA GLU A 732 19.27 1.95 -28.46
C GLU A 732 18.87 2.84 -27.29
N LEU A 733 19.84 3.45 -26.60
CA LEU A 733 19.61 4.41 -25.50
C LEU A 733 19.40 5.83 -26.02
N GLY A 734 19.57 6.06 -27.32
CA GLY A 734 19.44 7.37 -27.97
C GLY A 734 20.73 8.19 -27.95
N CYS A 735 21.85 7.59 -27.58
CA CYS A 735 23.15 8.26 -27.49
C CYS A 735 23.78 8.36 -28.88
N MET A 736 24.16 9.59 -29.25
CA MET A 736 24.76 9.88 -30.54
C MET A 736 26.28 9.76 -30.48
N PHE A 737 26.82 9.11 -31.50
CA PHE A 737 28.25 8.89 -31.71
C PHE A 737 28.62 9.33 -33.12
N ASP A 738 29.86 9.77 -33.31
CA ASP A 738 30.36 10.07 -34.62
C ASP A 738 31.78 9.56 -34.86
N THR A 739 32.11 9.39 -36.13
CA THR A 739 33.48 9.18 -36.58
C THR A 739 33.71 9.88 -37.90
N SER A 740 34.94 10.29 -38.16
CA SER A 740 35.27 11.08 -39.33
C SER A 740 36.33 10.43 -40.22
N LEU A 741 36.09 10.48 -41.53
CA LEU A 741 37.02 10.04 -42.57
C LEU A 741 37.53 11.23 -43.37
N ASN A 742 38.84 11.28 -43.60
CA ASN A 742 39.47 12.35 -44.36
C ASN A 742 39.79 11.88 -45.78
N ILE A 743 39.38 12.68 -46.78
CA ILE A 743 39.67 12.46 -48.20
C ILE A 743 40.49 13.63 -48.74
N THR A 744 41.58 13.35 -49.45
CA THR A 744 42.33 14.38 -50.18
C THR A 744 41.71 14.60 -51.56
N VAL A 745 41.26 15.82 -51.85
CA VAL A 745 40.74 16.20 -53.16
C VAL A 745 41.79 17.03 -53.88
N LEU A 746 42.28 16.56 -55.02
CA LEU A 746 43.31 17.25 -55.78
C LEU A 746 42.74 18.47 -56.53
N GLY A 747 43.43 19.61 -56.44
CA GLY A 747 43.09 20.80 -57.23
C GLY A 747 43.39 20.60 -58.73
N LEU A 748 42.58 21.21 -59.60
CA LEU A 748 42.75 21.12 -61.05
C LEU A 748 44.07 21.79 -61.51
N SER A 749 44.80 21.17 -62.45
CA SER A 749 46.06 21.72 -62.96
C SER A 749 45.81 22.88 -63.94
N ASN A 750 46.63 23.92 -63.88
CA ASN A 750 46.40 25.26 -64.49
C ASN A 750 46.59 25.33 -66.03
N GLY A 751 46.27 24.26 -66.76
CA GLY A 751 46.36 24.21 -68.24
C GLY A 751 45.04 24.50 -68.95
N ASN A 752 45.09 24.73 -70.26
CA ASN A 752 43.90 24.93 -71.06
C ASN A 752 43.14 23.60 -71.27
N LEU A 753 41.81 23.65 -71.04
CA LEU A 753 40.87 22.56 -71.33
C LEU A 753 40.80 22.27 -72.84
N PRO A 754 40.36 21.07 -73.26
CA PRO A 754 40.08 20.80 -74.66
C PRO A 754 38.90 21.62 -75.16
N GLU A 755 38.79 21.78 -76.48
CA GLU A 755 37.60 22.34 -77.14
C GLU A 755 36.88 21.22 -77.91
N VAL A 756 35.60 20.99 -77.63
CA VAL A 756 34.80 19.93 -78.24
C VAL A 756 33.45 20.45 -78.72
N GLU A 757 33.01 19.98 -79.88
CA GLU A 757 31.69 20.27 -80.43
C GLU A 757 30.90 18.98 -80.72
N ILE A 758 29.57 19.11 -80.68
CA ILE A 758 28.65 18.06 -81.11
C ILE A 758 28.15 18.40 -82.51
N ASN A 759 28.27 17.46 -83.44
CA ASN A 759 28.02 17.69 -84.86
C ASN A 759 26.58 17.33 -85.24
N SER A 760 26.11 16.15 -84.81
CA SER A 760 24.73 15.74 -85.06
C SER A 760 24.27 14.65 -84.10
N VAL A 761 22.96 14.63 -83.85
CA VAL A 761 22.24 13.62 -83.07
C VAL A 761 21.07 13.17 -83.93
N THR A 762 21.07 11.91 -84.38
CA THR A 762 20.08 11.42 -85.35
C THR A 762 19.57 10.03 -85.00
N ASN A 763 18.27 9.78 -85.22
CA ASN A 763 17.71 8.44 -85.11
C ASN A 763 18.37 7.50 -86.12
N PHE A 764 18.78 6.30 -85.68
CA PHE A 764 19.47 5.33 -86.53
C PHE A 764 18.58 4.13 -86.85
N THR A 765 18.07 3.43 -85.82
CA THR A 765 17.04 2.37 -85.92
C THR A 765 16.08 2.43 -84.72
N GLN A 766 15.06 1.57 -84.64
CA GLN A 766 14.21 1.49 -83.45
C GLN A 766 15.06 1.25 -82.19
N GLY A 767 14.85 2.09 -81.17
CA GLY A 767 15.61 2.11 -79.92
C GLY A 767 17.09 2.51 -80.02
N SER A 768 17.56 3.09 -81.14
CA SER A 768 18.95 3.54 -81.29
C SER A 768 19.15 4.87 -82.03
N ALA A 769 20.20 5.60 -81.66
CA ALA A 769 20.60 6.87 -82.25
C ALA A 769 22.09 6.89 -82.60
N LEU A 770 22.45 7.63 -83.65
CA LEU A 770 23.83 7.91 -84.03
C LEU A 770 24.18 9.33 -83.57
N PHE A 771 25.23 9.42 -82.75
CA PHE A 771 25.82 10.66 -82.28
C PHE A 771 27.15 10.89 -82.99
N THR A 772 27.41 12.11 -83.44
CA THR A 772 28.69 12.51 -84.04
C THR A 772 29.18 13.82 -83.41
N GLY A 773 30.50 13.94 -83.22
CA GLY A 773 31.15 15.04 -82.52
C GLY A 773 32.60 15.21 -82.96
N THR A 774 33.25 16.29 -82.55
CA THR A 774 34.63 16.60 -82.93
C THR A 774 35.35 17.28 -81.79
N VAL A 775 36.57 16.82 -81.50
CA VAL A 775 37.52 17.57 -80.66
C VAL A 775 38.25 18.56 -81.57
N LEU A 776 37.97 19.85 -81.36
CA LEU A 776 38.49 20.98 -82.13
C LEU A 776 39.92 21.36 -81.72
N ASP A 777 40.20 21.33 -80.41
CA ASP A 777 41.52 21.60 -79.84
C ASP A 777 41.75 20.66 -78.65
N GLU A 778 42.97 20.16 -78.49
CA GLU A 778 43.36 19.34 -77.34
C GLU A 778 43.65 20.21 -76.11
N GLY A 779 43.87 21.52 -76.29
CA GLY A 779 44.36 22.40 -75.22
C GLY A 779 45.86 22.21 -74.98
N ASP A 780 46.32 22.39 -73.74
CA ASP A 780 47.75 22.27 -73.41
C ASP A 780 48.21 20.82 -73.19
N TYR A 781 47.25 19.89 -73.04
CA TYR A 781 47.49 18.49 -72.75
C TYR A 781 46.74 17.59 -73.74
N PRO A 782 47.30 16.43 -74.13
CA PRO A 782 46.60 15.53 -75.03
C PRO A 782 45.28 15.05 -74.43
N VAL A 783 44.25 14.97 -75.26
CA VAL A 783 42.94 14.41 -74.85
C VAL A 783 43.10 12.94 -74.49
N MET A 784 42.79 12.60 -73.24
CA MET A 784 42.88 11.25 -72.67
C MET A 784 41.63 10.42 -72.95
N SER A 785 40.45 11.05 -72.99
CA SER A 785 39.18 10.42 -73.35
C SER A 785 38.23 11.42 -74.00
N LYS A 786 37.36 10.94 -74.88
CA LYS A 786 36.28 11.72 -75.48
C LYS A 786 35.07 10.83 -75.71
N GLY A 787 33.88 11.41 -75.72
CA GLY A 787 32.68 10.69 -76.10
C GLY A 787 31.41 11.51 -76.01
N PHE A 788 30.28 10.85 -75.84
CA PHE A 788 28.97 11.50 -75.70
C PHE A 788 28.37 11.20 -74.33
N VAL A 789 27.58 12.13 -73.83
CA VAL A 789 26.80 12.00 -72.59
C VAL A 789 25.37 12.43 -72.86
N TRP A 790 24.39 11.70 -72.34
CA TRP A 790 22.96 12.00 -72.56
C TRP A 790 22.10 11.83 -71.31
N SER A 791 21.00 12.58 -71.24
CA SER A 791 19.98 12.48 -70.19
C SER A 791 18.59 12.94 -70.67
N LEU A 792 17.55 12.67 -69.89
CA LEU A 792 16.22 13.28 -70.01
C LEU A 792 16.18 14.74 -69.55
N TYR A 793 17.24 15.24 -68.90
CA TYR A 793 17.39 16.63 -68.46
C TYR A 793 18.37 17.44 -69.32
N GLU A 794 18.17 18.75 -69.40
CA GLU A 794 19.04 19.66 -70.16
C GLU A 794 20.47 19.70 -69.60
N ASP A 795 21.43 19.96 -70.49
CA ASP A 795 22.86 20.11 -70.19
C ASP A 795 23.55 18.96 -69.42
N PRO A 796 23.39 17.68 -69.85
CA PRO A 796 23.95 16.53 -69.14
C PRO A 796 25.48 16.60 -69.05
N VAL A 797 26.02 16.21 -67.91
CA VAL A 797 27.48 16.12 -67.69
C VAL A 797 27.84 14.67 -67.38
N VAL A 798 29.11 14.28 -67.58
CA VAL A 798 29.55 12.88 -67.31
C VAL A 798 29.21 12.43 -65.88
N ALA A 799 29.13 13.38 -64.96
CA ALA A 799 28.85 13.12 -63.56
C ALA A 799 27.35 13.00 -63.20
N ASP A 800 26.44 13.42 -64.10
CA ASP A 800 24.99 13.39 -63.92
C ASP A 800 24.33 13.18 -65.29
N CYS A 801 24.11 11.91 -65.64
CA CYS A 801 23.59 11.49 -66.94
C CYS A 801 22.87 10.14 -66.88
N ASP A 802 22.01 9.89 -67.87
CA ASP A 802 21.35 8.59 -68.05
C ASP A 802 22.21 7.61 -68.86
N GLY A 803 23.25 8.09 -69.55
CA GLY A 803 24.26 7.26 -70.18
C GLY A 803 25.38 8.03 -70.88
N LEU A 804 26.49 7.33 -71.14
CA LEU A 804 27.67 7.89 -71.81
C LEU A 804 28.40 6.88 -72.71
N THR A 805 29.20 7.37 -73.66
CA THR A 805 30.11 6.58 -74.51
C THR A 805 31.56 7.02 -74.31
N ASN A 806 32.53 6.20 -74.73
CA ASN A 806 33.95 6.56 -74.70
C ASN A 806 34.65 6.08 -75.99
N GLU A 807 35.00 7.03 -76.85
CA GLU A 807 35.66 6.85 -78.14
C GLU A 807 37.19 6.99 -78.04
N GLY A 808 37.73 7.00 -76.82
CA GLY A 808 39.16 6.95 -76.53
C GLY A 808 39.91 8.27 -76.71
N ALA A 809 41.25 8.21 -76.66
CA ALA A 809 42.13 9.39 -76.66
C ALA A 809 42.29 10.07 -78.04
N GLY A 810 42.81 11.30 -78.04
CA GLY A 810 43.21 12.07 -79.23
C GLY A 810 42.10 12.92 -79.87
N SER A 811 42.52 13.90 -80.67
CA SER A 811 41.66 14.86 -81.41
C SER A 811 41.02 14.32 -82.69
N GLY A 812 40.10 15.12 -83.25
CA GLY A 812 39.40 14.85 -84.51
C GLY A 812 37.95 14.38 -84.33
N GLU A 813 37.35 13.94 -85.43
CA GLU A 813 35.95 13.50 -85.47
C GLU A 813 35.77 12.13 -84.80
N PHE A 814 34.66 11.96 -84.10
CA PHE A 814 34.26 10.69 -83.49
C PHE A 814 32.74 10.50 -83.55
N SER A 815 32.29 9.25 -83.46
CA SER A 815 30.88 8.90 -83.57
C SER A 815 30.54 7.63 -82.79
N SER A 816 29.33 7.57 -82.24
CA SER A 816 28.83 6.41 -81.51
C SER A 816 27.39 6.08 -81.88
N VAL A 817 27.07 4.79 -81.97
CA VAL A 817 25.69 4.31 -82.07
C VAL A 817 25.24 3.88 -80.68
N VAL A 818 24.30 4.61 -80.11
CA VAL A 818 23.74 4.35 -78.79
C VAL A 818 22.44 3.58 -78.96
N SER A 819 22.32 2.45 -78.25
CA SER A 819 21.15 1.56 -78.26
C SER A 819 20.45 1.57 -76.91
N ASN A 820 19.22 1.03 -76.86
CA ASN A 820 18.35 0.97 -75.68
C ASN A 820 17.79 2.34 -75.26
N LEU A 821 17.64 3.28 -76.19
CA LEU A 821 16.89 4.51 -75.93
C LEU A 821 15.39 4.20 -75.89
N GLU A 822 14.73 4.61 -74.81
CA GLU A 822 13.31 4.35 -74.61
C GLU A 822 12.45 5.23 -75.53
N SER A 823 11.39 4.63 -76.07
CA SER A 823 10.51 5.35 -76.98
C SER A 823 9.53 6.25 -76.23
N GLY A 824 9.21 7.41 -76.80
CA GLY A 824 8.35 8.44 -76.23
C GLY A 824 9.08 9.48 -75.38
N GLN A 825 10.41 9.40 -75.30
CA GLN A 825 11.26 10.31 -74.51
C GLN A 825 12.02 11.31 -75.40
N THR A 826 12.36 12.47 -74.83
CA THR A 826 13.31 13.44 -75.40
C THR A 826 14.61 13.33 -74.63
N TYR A 827 15.70 13.00 -75.33
CA TYR A 827 17.04 12.94 -74.75
C TYR A 827 17.84 14.19 -75.14
N PHE A 828 18.49 14.83 -74.19
CA PHE A 828 19.52 15.85 -74.40
C PHE A 828 20.89 15.18 -74.42
N VAL A 829 21.75 15.61 -75.34
CA VAL A 829 23.04 14.96 -75.64
C VAL A 829 24.13 16.03 -75.78
N ARG A 830 25.30 15.78 -75.19
CA ARG A 830 26.53 16.58 -75.35
C ARG A 830 27.70 15.68 -75.72
N SER A 831 28.65 16.24 -76.46
CA SER A 831 30.00 15.66 -76.59
C SER A 831 30.87 16.12 -75.43
N TYR A 832 31.75 15.24 -74.93
CA TYR A 832 32.74 15.58 -73.91
C TYR A 832 34.16 15.21 -74.36
N ALA A 833 35.15 15.91 -73.83
CA ALA A 833 36.56 15.56 -73.98
C ALA A 833 37.33 15.92 -72.69
N THR A 834 38.28 15.07 -72.31
CA THR A 834 39.04 15.21 -71.06
C THR A 834 40.54 15.21 -71.35
N ASN A 835 41.28 16.18 -70.80
CA ASN A 835 42.75 16.19 -70.75
C ASN A 835 43.23 16.38 -69.29
N GLU A 836 44.55 16.51 -69.06
CA GLU A 836 45.09 16.68 -67.68
C GLU A 836 44.63 17.98 -66.98
N ALA A 837 44.07 18.95 -67.71
CA ALA A 837 43.50 20.18 -67.13
C ALA A 837 42.03 20.02 -66.71
N GLY A 838 41.31 19.02 -67.23
CA GLY A 838 39.92 18.73 -66.86
C GLY A 838 39.05 18.31 -68.04
N ILE A 839 37.72 18.38 -67.84
CA ILE A 839 36.70 17.98 -68.82
C ILE A 839 36.03 19.20 -69.44
N THR A 840 35.79 19.14 -70.76
CA THR A 840 35.00 20.11 -71.51
C THR A 840 33.74 19.45 -72.07
N TYR A 841 32.72 20.26 -72.35
CA TYR A 841 31.46 19.81 -72.94
C TYR A 841 31.03 20.73 -74.08
N SER A 842 30.50 20.15 -75.15
CA SER A 842 29.89 20.91 -76.24
C SER A 842 28.60 21.62 -75.80
N SER A 843 27.94 22.37 -76.69
CA SER A 843 26.53 22.71 -76.51
C SER A 843 25.64 21.45 -76.47
N SER A 844 24.46 21.54 -75.86
CA SER A 844 23.46 20.45 -75.84
C SER A 844 22.64 20.39 -77.14
N MET A 845 22.32 19.18 -77.61
CA MET A 845 21.33 18.91 -78.67
C MET A 845 20.28 17.92 -78.17
N SER A 846 19.02 18.09 -78.57
CA SER A 846 17.92 17.19 -78.19
C SER A 846 17.56 16.19 -79.30
N LEU A 847 17.07 15.02 -78.91
CA LEU A 847 16.56 13.96 -79.77
C LEU A 847 15.22 13.44 -79.26
N ASP A 848 14.17 13.56 -80.07
CA ASP A 848 12.84 13.00 -79.78
C ASP A 848 12.70 11.58 -80.35
N PHE A 849 12.45 10.60 -79.48
CA PHE A 849 12.43 9.18 -79.83
C PHE A 849 10.99 8.60 -79.89
N ILE A 850 10.13 9.15 -80.75
CA ILE A 850 8.67 8.87 -80.76
C ILE A 850 8.33 7.54 -81.50
N ASN A 851 7.53 6.65 -80.90
CA ASN A 851 7.01 5.42 -81.53
C ASN A 851 5.77 5.73 -82.40
N GLU A 852 5.85 5.48 -83.70
CA GLU A 852 4.67 5.33 -84.57
C GLU A 852 4.15 3.89 -84.44
N GLU A 853 3.12 3.70 -83.61
CA GLU A 853 2.14 2.58 -83.55
C GLU A 853 1.87 2.13 -82.10
N GLU A 854 0.91 2.77 -81.42
CA GLU A 854 -0.15 2.09 -80.65
C GLU A 854 -1.19 3.12 -80.16
N TYR A 855 -2.27 3.25 -80.94
CA TYR A 855 -3.55 3.77 -80.47
C TYR A 855 -4.44 2.59 -80.04
N LEU A 856 -5.23 2.80 -78.97
CA LEU A 856 -6.34 1.99 -78.38
C LEU A 856 -5.93 1.23 -77.08
N ASN A 857 -6.51 1.42 -75.89
CA ASN A 857 -7.76 2.07 -75.44
C ASN A 857 -7.88 2.07 -73.88
N PHE A 858 -8.11 3.21 -73.20
CA PHE A 858 -9.19 3.50 -72.18
C PHE A 858 -8.96 4.79 -71.34
N ASP A 859 -10.07 5.52 -71.09
CA ASP A 859 -10.27 6.97 -70.80
C ASP A 859 -10.16 7.52 -69.35
N ILE A 860 -9.98 8.86 -69.23
CA ILE A 860 -10.58 9.73 -68.19
C ILE A 860 -11.37 10.84 -68.91
N ASP A 861 -12.69 10.89 -68.71
CA ASP A 861 -13.59 11.76 -69.50
C ASP A 861 -13.81 13.18 -68.94
N SER A 862 -13.78 13.46 -67.62
CA SER A 862 -13.91 14.84 -67.08
C SER A 862 -13.76 14.94 -65.55
N PHE A 863 -13.32 16.10 -65.02
CA PHE A 863 -13.41 16.46 -63.59
C PHE A 863 -14.46 17.56 -63.36
N ASP A 864 -15.01 17.67 -62.14
CA ASP A 864 -15.99 18.70 -61.75
C ASP A 864 -15.61 19.44 -60.45
N LEU A 865 -16.28 20.58 -60.20
CA LEU A 865 -16.09 21.42 -59.01
C LEU A 865 -17.41 21.54 -58.23
N TYR A 866 -17.39 21.21 -56.94
CA TYR A 866 -18.59 21.31 -56.09
C TYR A 866 -18.26 21.74 -54.65
N PRO A 867 -19.03 22.66 -54.05
CA PRO A 867 -20.04 23.52 -54.68
C PRO A 867 -19.41 24.59 -55.59
N ASN A 868 -20.16 25.06 -56.59
CA ASN A 868 -19.72 26.14 -57.47
C ASN A 868 -20.97 26.86 -58.01
N PRO A 869 -21.28 28.10 -57.58
CA PRO A 869 -20.39 29.05 -56.89
C PRO A 869 -20.09 28.73 -55.41
N GLU A 870 -18.98 29.25 -54.87
CA GLU A 870 -18.54 28.99 -53.48
C GLU A 870 -17.72 30.17 -52.89
N LYS A 871 -17.65 30.28 -51.56
CA LYS A 871 -17.00 31.39 -50.83
C LYS A 871 -15.71 31.02 -50.10
N LYS A 872 -15.51 29.76 -49.71
CA LYS A 872 -14.35 29.38 -48.91
C LYS A 872 -13.62 28.15 -49.41
N THR A 873 -14.32 27.07 -49.75
CA THR A 873 -13.65 25.81 -50.06
C THR A 873 -14.41 25.07 -51.16
N VAL A 874 -13.73 24.70 -52.25
CA VAL A 874 -14.33 23.96 -53.36
C VAL A 874 -13.67 22.60 -53.52
N ARG A 875 -14.49 21.54 -53.70
CA ARG A 875 -13.99 20.20 -53.97
C ARG A 875 -13.79 19.96 -55.44
N VAL A 876 -12.63 19.39 -55.79
CA VAL A 876 -12.36 18.83 -57.12
C VAL A 876 -12.72 17.36 -57.09
N ILE A 877 -13.66 16.94 -57.95
CA ILE A 877 -14.20 15.57 -57.99
C ILE A 877 -14.02 14.91 -59.36
N ASN A 878 -13.93 13.58 -59.38
CA ASN A 878 -13.58 12.73 -60.53
C ASN A 878 -12.13 12.90 -61.01
N VAL A 879 -11.18 13.11 -60.08
CA VAL A 879 -9.74 13.07 -60.39
C VAL A 879 -9.17 11.74 -59.91
N THR A 880 -8.39 11.07 -60.75
CA THR A 880 -7.66 9.84 -60.39
C THR A 880 -6.16 10.10 -60.49
N ASN A 881 -5.39 9.51 -59.58
CA ASN A 881 -3.93 9.64 -59.46
C ASN A 881 -3.44 11.06 -59.06
N LYS A 882 -2.12 11.18 -58.90
CA LYS A 882 -1.42 12.44 -58.60
C LYS A 882 -1.40 13.33 -59.84
N ASN A 883 -1.96 14.54 -59.74
CA ASN A 883 -2.03 15.54 -60.80
C ASN A 883 -1.65 16.92 -60.24
N ILE A 884 -1.30 17.85 -61.13
CA ILE A 884 -1.05 19.25 -60.76
C ILE A 884 -2.27 20.08 -61.15
N LEU A 885 -2.89 20.73 -60.18
CA LEU A 885 -3.97 21.70 -60.36
C LEU A 885 -3.41 23.12 -60.33
N LYS A 886 -3.71 23.92 -61.34
CA LYS A 886 -3.40 25.35 -61.39
C LYS A 886 -4.67 26.17 -61.47
N ILE A 887 -4.71 27.29 -60.76
CA ILE A 887 -5.84 28.21 -60.76
C ILE A 887 -5.40 29.50 -61.42
N TYR A 888 -6.17 29.95 -62.41
CA TYR A 888 -5.94 31.19 -63.12
C TYR A 888 -7.11 32.15 -62.92
N ASP A 889 -6.85 33.45 -62.89
CA ASP A 889 -7.92 34.46 -63.01
C ASP A 889 -8.44 34.55 -64.46
N VAL A 890 -9.49 35.36 -64.70
CA VAL A 890 -10.09 35.52 -66.05
C VAL A 890 -9.16 36.16 -67.09
N VAL A 891 -8.06 36.80 -66.68
CA VAL A 891 -7.06 37.37 -67.59
C VAL A 891 -5.90 36.41 -67.87
N GLY A 892 -5.95 35.19 -67.30
CA GLY A 892 -4.97 34.14 -67.51
C GLY A 892 -3.74 34.22 -66.61
N LYS A 893 -3.78 35.03 -65.54
CA LYS A 893 -2.69 35.08 -64.54
C LYS A 893 -2.83 33.90 -63.59
N LEU A 894 -1.76 33.13 -63.42
CA LEU A 894 -1.68 32.05 -62.45
C LEU A 894 -1.74 32.63 -61.03
N VAL A 895 -2.72 32.21 -60.24
CA VAL A 895 -2.91 32.63 -58.84
C VAL A 895 -2.53 31.55 -57.84
N MET A 896 -2.60 30.27 -58.22
CA MET A 896 -2.28 29.16 -57.30
C MET A 896 -1.90 27.89 -58.05
N THR A 897 -0.99 27.08 -57.50
CA THR A 897 -0.63 25.73 -58.00
C THR A 897 -0.62 24.75 -56.83
N ILE A 898 -1.28 23.61 -56.99
CA ILE A 898 -1.48 22.60 -55.94
C ILE A 898 -1.30 21.21 -56.55
N SER A 899 -0.59 20.32 -55.87
CA SER A 899 -0.56 18.90 -56.21
C SER A 899 -1.75 18.21 -55.55
N ILE A 900 -2.61 17.57 -56.35
CA ILE A 900 -3.78 16.82 -55.88
C ILE A 900 -3.59 15.34 -56.18
N ASN A 901 -4.03 14.46 -55.28
CA ASN A 901 -4.00 13.01 -55.51
C ASN A 901 -5.39 12.45 -55.22
N GLY A 902 -6.18 12.26 -56.28
CA GLY A 902 -7.60 11.98 -56.13
C GLY A 902 -8.46 13.20 -55.83
N ASP A 903 -9.72 12.96 -55.46
CA ASP A 903 -10.70 14.00 -55.13
C ASP A 903 -10.27 14.78 -53.88
N THR A 904 -10.06 16.09 -54.03
CA THR A 904 -9.41 16.94 -53.00
C THR A 904 -10.20 18.23 -52.77
N ASP A 905 -10.31 18.67 -51.50
CA ASP A 905 -10.89 19.96 -51.12
C ASP A 905 -9.83 21.07 -51.19
N ILE A 906 -10.16 22.18 -51.84
CA ILE A 906 -9.25 23.32 -52.07
C ILE A 906 -9.78 24.56 -51.39
N ASP A 907 -8.99 25.16 -50.50
CA ASP A 907 -9.29 26.45 -49.87
C ASP A 907 -9.08 27.60 -50.88
N ILE A 908 -10.13 28.38 -51.09
CA ILE A 908 -10.20 29.53 -51.99
C ILE A 908 -10.61 30.81 -51.24
N SER A 909 -10.58 30.80 -49.91
CA SER A 909 -11.03 31.92 -49.08
C SER A 909 -10.24 33.21 -49.32
N GLU A 910 -8.94 33.09 -49.62
CA GLU A 910 -8.03 34.20 -49.94
C GLU A 910 -8.16 34.72 -51.38
N LEU A 911 -8.96 34.06 -52.23
CA LEU A 911 -9.25 34.57 -53.58
C LEU A 911 -10.34 35.65 -53.53
N GLU A 912 -10.09 36.77 -54.23
CA GLU A 912 -11.09 37.83 -54.39
C GLU A 912 -12.36 37.33 -55.11
N ASN A 913 -13.49 38.01 -54.89
CA ASN A 913 -14.74 37.65 -55.54
C ASN A 913 -14.63 37.82 -57.06
N GLY A 914 -14.82 36.72 -57.80
CA GLY A 914 -14.48 36.69 -59.21
C GLY A 914 -14.68 35.35 -59.88
N THR A 915 -14.37 35.28 -61.16
CA THR A 915 -14.33 34.01 -61.91
C THR A 915 -12.88 33.54 -62.00
N TYR A 916 -12.67 32.25 -61.75
CA TYR A 916 -11.37 31.60 -61.87
C TYR A 916 -11.47 30.38 -62.78
N ILE A 917 -10.36 30.01 -63.40
CA ILE A 917 -10.24 28.83 -64.25
C ILE A 917 -9.31 27.85 -63.55
N PHE A 918 -9.87 26.73 -63.10
CA PHE A 918 -9.14 25.60 -62.55
C PHE A 918 -8.67 24.75 -63.70
N VAL A 919 -7.39 24.43 -63.73
CA VAL A 919 -6.71 23.74 -64.82
C VAL A 919 -5.95 22.56 -64.24
N VAL A 920 -6.45 21.35 -64.51
CA VAL A 920 -5.76 20.11 -64.10
C VAL A 920 -4.87 19.66 -65.23
N TYR A 921 -3.59 19.49 -64.92
CA TYR A 921 -2.58 18.92 -65.79
C TYR A 921 -2.45 17.44 -65.44
N SER A 922 -2.91 16.60 -66.36
CA SER A 922 -2.64 15.17 -66.34
C SER A 922 -1.54 14.88 -67.34
N GLU A 923 -0.51 14.16 -66.88
CA GLU A 923 0.64 13.76 -67.71
C GLU A 923 0.25 12.89 -68.91
N LYS A 924 -0.97 12.30 -68.92
CA LYS A 924 -1.44 11.40 -69.98
C LYS A 924 -2.61 11.91 -70.85
N ASN A 925 -3.51 12.78 -70.35
CA ASN A 925 -4.76 13.18 -71.07
C ASN A 925 -4.85 14.67 -71.46
N GLY A 926 -3.74 15.40 -71.31
CA GLY A 926 -3.67 16.83 -71.59
C GLY A 926 -4.39 17.69 -70.55
N VAL A 927 -4.50 18.97 -70.87
CA VAL A 927 -5.03 19.98 -69.96
C VAL A 927 -6.56 19.94 -69.95
N ARG A 928 -7.19 19.87 -68.78
CA ARG A 928 -8.64 20.07 -68.62
C ARG A 928 -8.89 21.28 -67.75
N LEU A 929 -9.92 22.05 -68.07
CA LEU A 929 -10.27 23.25 -67.32
C LEU A 929 -11.75 23.29 -66.93
N LYS A 930 -12.01 23.81 -65.73
CA LYS A 930 -13.34 24.10 -65.21
C LYS A 930 -13.38 25.51 -64.66
N LYS A 931 -14.48 26.20 -64.90
CA LYS A 931 -14.71 27.54 -64.39
C LYS A 931 -15.26 27.47 -62.98
N LEU A 932 -14.64 28.19 -62.04
CA LEU A 932 -15.13 28.46 -60.69
C LEU A 932 -15.69 29.88 -60.60
N ILE A 933 -16.78 30.06 -59.88
CA ILE A 933 -17.29 31.37 -59.47
C ILE A 933 -17.08 31.53 -57.96
N LYS A 934 -16.12 32.37 -57.57
CA LYS A 934 -15.88 32.78 -56.19
C LYS A 934 -16.85 33.90 -55.81
N GLN A 935 -17.70 33.65 -54.81
CA GLN A 935 -18.68 34.61 -54.27
C GLN A 935 -18.23 35.29 -53.00
#